data_AF-A0AAD5BD56-F1
#
_entry.id   AF-A0AAD5BD56-F1
#
_cell.length_a   1.000
_cell.length_b   1.000
_cell.length_c   1.000
_cell.angle_alpha   90.00
_cell.angle_beta   90.00
_cell.angle_gamma   90.00
#
_symmetry.space_group_name_H-M   'P 1'
#
loop_
_entity.id
_entity.type
_entity.pdbx_description
1 polymer ?
#
loop_
_entity_poly.entity_id
_entity_poly.type
_entity_poly.pdbx_seq_one_letter_code
_entity_poly.pdbx_strand_id
1 'polypeptide(L)'
;MTYKLSSTLSGHEQDVRGLASSAIEDDPVIVSVSRDSTTRVWNHVNTSSTTDSRILFHSPTKSFINSVSIVGPAGIGEELVASGGQDAMIYLSDINNQTVGSLDQDGKYQLIGHEGNVCAMDFAHGEFISSSWDTTAIVWNLQEFVPKFILKGHESSVWDCKVVNNKNQYLTASADKSIRLWQGDREIQKFLGHTDVVRKLLLLPGGNQFVSSANDGTIKVWDLQAGRILKTLFGHDSFVYDLALLPNGNLVSTGEDRTVRIWDVSKGEALQVITLPCISVWCVTVLSNGDFAIGGSDNLIRVFTSNSERVASQDELRAFTEAVQSSSISEQSLDDLKKTDIPGVEALASPGKKEGATIMVKTVDGTIEAHQWSGGEWHKIGDVVGGASSAKKQIFDGKEYDYVFDVDIKDGEPPLKLPYNLNQNPYTVAEKFLADNELPSSYTDEVVRFLETNTAGAKLSEGAADQEPQPSTAVASDPYSDAYARQQGQSETHPATSIIPETQFISYKEFKQDSITNGLKKLNSSQDQSKQFTLEEISSIESSISNLSSSDAVELVLQHANKITSSWVTSSKLIGYDLIRLAIPKITAHDYLRNEAIAESVSKSIESGLDVVDLSNATLFMMIIKVLVNFIDTAGFSQAFIDPFNGDPTKYIFNTPFQNILTQVGDRATKLDPSAKLYGAAITALATFIYDLSTIQIKTKGLNCHSSISAAPVLKLVDKIGDVVVNSSAEAGYRLAIAYGNYKHVGAYTTSSRFPNWLSKWRESYGSKEKRFSDLAHDLTLL
;
A
#
# COMPACT_ATOMS: atom_id res chain seq x y z
N MET A 1 24.21 -25.38 -20.11
CA MET A 1 24.67 -25.31 -18.70
C MET A 1 23.43 -25.05 -17.87
N THR A 2 23.25 -25.81 -16.79
CA THR A 2 22.05 -25.77 -15.95
C THR A 2 22.41 -25.06 -14.66
N TYR A 3 21.62 -24.06 -14.27
CA TYR A 3 21.78 -23.34 -13.02
C TYR A 3 21.21 -24.17 -11.86
N LYS A 4 21.95 -24.23 -10.75
CA LYS A 4 21.56 -24.92 -9.51
C LYS A 4 21.69 -23.95 -8.34
N LEU A 5 21.00 -24.25 -7.25
CA LEU A 5 21.11 -23.47 -6.02
C LEU A 5 22.58 -23.44 -5.57
N SER A 6 23.09 -22.25 -5.31
CA SER A 6 24.41 -21.98 -4.74
C SER A 6 24.31 -21.72 -3.23
N SER A 7 23.34 -20.89 -2.84
CA SER A 7 23.11 -20.52 -1.44
C SER A 7 21.68 -19.99 -1.25
N THR A 8 21.22 -19.99 0.00
CA THR A 8 20.01 -19.28 0.43
C THR A 8 20.40 -18.30 1.52
N LEU A 9 20.09 -17.02 1.33
CA LEU A 9 20.40 -15.95 2.27
C LEU A 9 19.13 -15.58 3.04
N SER A 10 19.24 -15.55 4.37
CA SER A 10 18.14 -15.19 5.28
C SER A 10 18.54 -14.01 6.15
N GLY A 11 17.58 -13.12 6.41
CA GLY A 11 17.81 -11.95 7.25
C GLY A 11 16.72 -10.90 7.16
N HIS A 12 16.02 -10.80 6.04
CA HIS A 12 14.78 -10.03 5.95
C HIS A 12 13.63 -10.73 6.69
N GLU A 13 12.70 -9.96 7.20
CA GLU A 13 11.52 -10.47 7.92
C GLU A 13 10.28 -10.60 7.01
N GLN A 14 10.27 -9.84 5.91
CA GLN A 14 9.21 -9.82 4.90
C GLN A 14 9.79 -9.93 3.48
N ASP A 15 8.93 -9.95 2.46
CA ASP A 15 9.26 -10.09 1.04
C ASP A 15 10.46 -9.27 0.61
N VAL A 16 11.35 -9.92 -0.14
CA VAL A 16 12.45 -9.24 -0.80
C VAL A 16 11.96 -8.72 -2.13
N ARG A 17 11.87 -7.39 -2.24
CA ARG A 17 11.15 -6.70 -3.33
C ARG A 17 12.05 -6.15 -4.42
N GLY A 18 13.31 -5.88 -4.11
CA GLY A 18 14.29 -5.40 -5.06
C GLY A 18 15.68 -5.93 -4.72
N LEU A 19 16.45 -6.20 -5.77
CA LEU A 19 17.84 -6.59 -5.68
C LEU A 19 18.68 -5.74 -6.64
N ALA A 20 19.87 -5.39 -6.19
CA ALA A 20 20.93 -4.85 -7.02
C ALA A 20 22.23 -5.57 -6.65
N SER A 21 23.20 -5.55 -7.56
CA SER A 21 24.51 -6.15 -7.33
C SER A 21 25.64 -5.17 -7.61
N SER A 22 26.68 -5.25 -6.80
CA SER A 22 27.98 -4.62 -7.02
C SER A 22 29.08 -5.68 -6.85
N ALA A 23 30.35 -5.27 -6.88
CA ALA A 23 31.48 -6.12 -6.55
C ALA A 23 32.47 -5.35 -5.67
N ILE A 24 32.91 -5.95 -4.57
CA ILE A 24 33.96 -5.42 -3.70
C ILE A 24 35.14 -6.39 -3.79
N GLU A 25 36.30 -5.91 -4.22
CA GLU A 25 37.51 -6.73 -4.40
C GLU A 25 37.26 -8.00 -5.24
N ASP A 26 36.48 -7.87 -6.32
CA ASP A 26 36.02 -8.95 -7.22
C ASP A 26 35.05 -9.98 -6.61
N ASP A 27 34.69 -9.89 -5.33
CA ASP A 27 33.63 -10.70 -4.71
C ASP A 27 32.24 -10.07 -4.99
N PRO A 28 31.26 -10.84 -5.49
CA PRO A 28 29.91 -10.33 -5.70
C PRO A 28 29.24 -9.92 -4.39
N VAL A 29 28.70 -8.70 -4.39
CA VAL A 29 27.91 -8.15 -3.28
C VAL A 29 26.48 -7.96 -3.76
N ILE A 30 25.53 -8.39 -2.93
CA ILE A 30 24.10 -8.14 -3.16
C ILE A 30 23.65 -7.01 -2.25
N VAL A 31 22.80 -6.14 -2.79
CA VAL A 31 22.02 -5.19 -2.01
C VAL A 31 20.55 -5.52 -2.21
N SER A 32 19.80 -5.62 -1.13
CA SER A 32 18.39 -5.96 -1.16
C SER A 32 17.54 -4.95 -0.41
N VAL A 33 16.28 -4.85 -0.82
CA VAL A 33 15.25 -4.07 -0.13
C VAL A 33 14.01 -4.91 0.12
N SER A 34 13.35 -4.64 1.24
CA SER A 34 12.21 -5.43 1.69
C SER A 34 11.08 -4.57 2.27
N ARG A 35 9.90 -5.19 2.32
CA ARG A 35 8.74 -4.68 3.06
C ARG A 35 8.98 -4.58 4.57
N ASP A 36 10.03 -5.19 5.09
CA ASP A 36 10.46 -4.97 6.48
C ASP A 36 11.07 -3.56 6.72
N SER A 37 11.00 -2.67 5.72
CA SER A 37 11.49 -1.29 5.76
C SER A 37 13.02 -1.16 5.76
N THR A 38 13.75 -2.24 5.43
CA THR A 38 15.22 -2.25 5.45
C THR A 38 15.83 -2.38 4.06
N THR A 39 16.99 -1.75 3.91
CA THR A 39 17.97 -2.04 2.85
C THR A 39 19.14 -2.79 3.47
N ARG A 40 19.51 -3.95 2.91
CA ARG A 40 20.59 -4.79 3.42
C ARG A 40 21.68 -4.98 2.38
N VAL A 41 22.92 -5.16 2.86
CA VAL A 41 24.07 -5.53 2.04
C VAL A 41 24.54 -6.91 2.48
N TRP A 42 24.81 -7.77 1.50
CA TRP A 42 25.19 -9.18 1.68
C TRP A 42 26.53 -9.43 1.02
N ASN A 43 27.48 -9.92 1.81
CA ASN A 43 28.80 -10.34 1.33
C ASN A 43 28.86 -11.87 1.25
N HIS A 44 29.84 -12.39 0.49
CA HIS A 44 30.08 -13.83 0.35
C HIS A 44 28.82 -14.59 -0.09
N VAL A 45 28.12 -14.05 -1.08
CA VAL A 45 26.76 -14.47 -1.44
C VAL A 45 26.67 -15.89 -2.00
N ASN A 46 27.80 -16.51 -2.37
CA ASN A 46 27.87 -17.89 -2.83
C ASN A 46 28.18 -18.91 -1.72
N THR A 47 28.21 -18.51 -0.44
CA THR A 47 28.43 -19.43 0.69
C THR A 47 27.31 -19.29 1.74
N SER A 48 26.74 -20.43 2.13
CA SER A 48 25.61 -20.50 3.07
C SER A 48 26.01 -20.53 4.55
N SER A 49 27.26 -20.89 4.86
CA SER A 49 27.75 -21.00 6.23
C SER A 49 28.26 -19.68 6.84
N THR A 50 28.36 -18.61 6.03
CA THR A 50 29.07 -17.37 6.40
C THR A 50 28.36 -16.10 5.92
N THR A 51 27.05 -16.16 5.67
CA THR A 51 26.35 -14.99 5.12
C THR A 51 26.30 -13.86 6.15
N ASP A 52 27.15 -12.86 5.96
CA ASP A 52 27.19 -11.64 6.77
C ASP A 52 26.31 -10.59 6.08
N SER A 53 25.09 -10.44 6.57
CA SER A 53 24.19 -9.37 6.15
C SER A 53 24.23 -8.24 7.16
N ARG A 54 24.34 -7.01 6.68
CA ARG A 54 24.16 -5.82 7.52
C ARG A 54 23.05 -4.95 6.99
N ILE A 55 22.34 -4.30 7.90
CA ILE A 55 21.36 -3.29 7.51
C ILE A 55 22.12 -2.01 7.18
N LEU A 56 21.98 -1.58 5.93
CA LEU A 56 22.57 -0.34 5.42
C LEU A 56 21.67 0.86 5.73
N PHE A 57 20.35 0.66 5.68
CA PHE A 57 19.37 1.74 5.83
C PHE A 57 18.04 1.19 6.36
N HIS A 58 17.37 2.00 7.19
CA HIS A 58 15.98 1.80 7.61
C HIS A 58 15.17 3.00 7.14
N SER A 59 14.00 2.78 6.53
CA SER A 59 13.10 3.89 6.23
C SER A 59 12.71 4.61 7.54
N PRO A 60 12.94 5.94 7.65
CA PRO A 60 12.57 6.72 8.83
C PRO A 60 11.07 6.68 9.13
N THR A 61 10.26 6.42 8.11
CA THR A 61 8.79 6.34 8.21
C THR A 61 8.30 4.91 8.49
N LYS A 62 9.20 3.92 8.54
CA LYS A 62 8.87 2.47 8.55
C LYS A 62 7.98 2.05 7.37
N SER A 63 8.12 2.76 6.25
CA SER A 63 7.45 2.42 5.01
C SER A 63 8.22 1.35 4.25
N PHE A 64 7.52 0.63 3.38
CA PHE A 64 8.15 -0.35 2.51
C PHE A 64 9.24 0.25 1.65
N ILE A 65 10.32 -0.51 1.49
CA ILE A 65 11.33 -0.26 0.47
C ILE A 65 11.21 -1.38 -0.57
N ASN A 66 10.93 -1.00 -1.82
CA ASN A 66 10.65 -1.96 -2.89
C ASN A 66 11.44 -1.71 -4.17
N SER A 67 12.28 -0.68 -4.20
CA SER A 67 13.17 -0.40 -5.33
C SER A 67 14.57 -0.06 -4.82
N VAL A 68 15.58 -0.55 -5.54
CA VAL A 68 16.99 -0.35 -5.21
C VAL A 68 17.83 -0.23 -6.47
N SER A 69 18.86 0.61 -6.44
CA SER A 69 19.87 0.72 -7.51
C SER A 69 21.23 1.09 -6.94
N ILE A 70 22.30 0.64 -7.57
CA ILE A 70 23.65 1.14 -7.30
C ILE A 70 23.87 2.40 -8.14
N VAL A 71 24.30 3.49 -7.50
CA VAL A 71 24.67 4.75 -8.13
C VAL A 71 26.18 4.82 -8.14
N GLY A 72 26.78 4.68 -9.33
CA GLY A 72 28.23 4.65 -9.49
C GLY A 72 28.91 6.01 -9.28
N PRO A 73 30.24 6.02 -9.11
CA PRO A 73 31.02 7.22 -8.77
C PRO A 73 30.99 8.31 -9.84
N ALA A 74 30.62 7.98 -11.08
CA ALA A 74 30.50 8.95 -12.17
C ALA A 74 29.46 10.06 -11.91
N GLY A 75 28.53 9.85 -10.96
CA GLY A 75 27.54 10.86 -10.56
C GLY A 75 28.00 11.77 -9.41
N ILE A 76 28.40 11.16 -8.29
CA ILE A 76 28.60 11.84 -6.99
C ILE A 76 30.07 11.77 -6.50
N GLY A 77 30.94 11.04 -7.21
CA GLY A 77 32.35 10.83 -6.83
C GLY A 77 32.58 9.60 -5.95
N GLU A 78 31.52 8.90 -5.56
CA GLU A 78 31.51 7.70 -4.71
C GLU A 78 30.38 6.75 -5.13
N GLU A 79 30.46 5.48 -4.73
CA GLU A 79 29.43 4.49 -4.99
C GLU A 79 28.38 4.50 -3.87
N LEU A 80 27.13 4.79 -4.22
CA LEU A 80 26.01 4.85 -3.29
C LEU A 80 24.95 3.80 -3.64
N VAL A 81 24.13 3.45 -2.65
CA VAL A 81 22.90 2.69 -2.82
C VAL A 81 21.73 3.65 -2.77
N ALA A 82 20.94 3.69 -3.85
CA ALA A 82 19.64 4.33 -3.85
C ALA A 82 18.57 3.34 -3.41
N SER A 83 17.79 3.71 -2.39
CA SER A 83 16.66 2.95 -1.85
C SER A 83 15.40 3.80 -1.89
N GLY A 84 14.33 3.27 -2.49
CA GLY A 84 13.06 3.99 -2.58
C GLY A 84 11.84 3.07 -2.43
N GLY A 85 10.74 3.65 -1.97
CA GLY A 85 9.49 2.89 -1.88
C GLY A 85 8.27 3.70 -1.52
N GLN A 86 7.46 3.20 -0.58
CA GLN A 86 6.08 3.63 -0.36
C GLN A 86 5.95 5.09 0.09
N ASP A 87 6.95 5.63 0.76
CA ASP A 87 6.98 7.03 1.23
C ASP A 87 7.31 8.05 0.13
N ALA A 88 7.42 7.60 -1.14
CA ALA A 88 7.75 8.41 -2.31
C ALA A 88 9.15 9.06 -2.27
N MET A 89 9.97 8.69 -1.30
CA MET A 89 11.32 9.21 -1.11
C MET A 89 12.35 8.26 -1.71
N ILE A 90 13.49 8.83 -2.12
CA ILE A 90 14.68 8.05 -2.48
C ILE A 90 15.83 8.48 -1.57
N TYR A 91 16.41 7.50 -0.87
CA TYR A 91 17.50 7.68 0.06
C TYR A 91 18.79 7.14 -0.57
N LEU A 92 19.86 7.93 -0.53
CA LEU A 92 21.18 7.56 -1.05
C LEU A 92 22.11 7.27 0.14
N SER A 93 22.55 6.02 0.28
CA SER A 93 23.40 5.57 1.39
C SER A 93 24.76 5.07 0.89
N ASP A 94 25.82 5.36 1.61
CA ASP A 94 27.17 4.88 1.25
C ASP A 94 27.29 3.38 1.50
N ILE A 95 27.56 2.62 0.42
CA ILE A 95 27.67 1.17 0.49
C ILE A 95 28.82 0.72 1.39
N ASN A 96 29.83 1.55 1.67
CA ASN A 96 30.96 1.18 2.51
C ASN A 96 30.83 1.65 3.97
N ASN A 97 29.72 2.30 4.34
CA ASN A 97 29.55 2.81 5.71
C ASN A 97 29.44 1.64 6.72
N GLN A 98 30.47 1.48 7.56
CA GLN A 98 30.56 0.42 8.57
C GLN A 98 30.11 0.88 9.98
N THR A 99 29.74 2.15 10.16
CA THR A 99 29.48 2.72 11.48
C THR A 99 28.10 2.35 12.00
N VAL A 100 28.03 1.25 12.75
CA VAL A 100 26.84 0.87 13.51
C VAL A 100 26.68 1.82 14.71
N GLY A 101 25.66 2.68 14.68
CA GLY A 101 25.19 3.42 15.87
C GLY A 101 25.41 4.94 15.90
N SER A 102 25.77 5.61 14.80
CA SER A 102 25.65 7.08 14.70
C SER A 102 24.26 7.48 14.18
N LEU A 103 23.88 8.75 14.41
CA LEU A 103 22.64 9.40 13.98
C LEU A 103 22.45 9.46 12.44
N ASP A 104 23.30 8.81 11.64
CA ASP A 104 23.34 8.88 10.17
C ASP A 104 22.51 7.77 9.48
N GLN A 105 21.46 7.26 10.12
CA GLN A 105 20.58 6.24 9.52
C GLN A 105 19.58 6.82 8.49
N ASP A 106 19.55 8.14 8.31
CA ASP A 106 18.58 8.85 7.44
C ASP A 106 18.96 8.88 5.95
N GLY A 107 19.96 8.10 5.55
CA GLY A 107 20.60 8.19 4.23
C GLY A 107 21.55 9.40 4.16
N LYS A 108 22.62 9.28 3.37
CA LYS A 108 23.60 10.36 3.17
C LYS A 108 22.99 11.54 2.41
N TYR A 109 22.16 11.24 1.42
CA TYR A 109 21.40 12.23 0.65
C TYR A 109 19.97 11.75 0.43
N GLN A 110 19.07 12.69 0.13
CA GLN A 110 17.66 12.41 -0.15
C GLN A 110 17.25 13.09 -1.45
N LEU A 111 16.54 12.37 -2.30
CA LEU A 111 15.94 12.90 -3.52
C LEU A 111 14.44 13.00 -3.30
N ILE A 112 13.93 14.24 -3.36
CA ILE A 112 12.53 14.58 -3.10
C ILE A 112 11.90 15.01 -4.41
N GLY A 113 10.81 14.35 -4.83
CA GLY A 113 10.09 14.77 -6.03
C GLY A 113 8.92 13.89 -6.44
N HIS A 114 8.92 12.60 -6.13
CA HIS A 114 7.78 11.73 -6.40
C HIS A 114 6.64 11.97 -5.40
N GLU A 115 5.40 11.71 -5.83
CA GLU A 115 4.16 11.85 -5.02
C GLU A 115 3.52 10.50 -4.70
N GLY A 116 4.14 9.41 -5.12
CA GLY A 116 3.67 8.05 -4.87
C GLY A 116 4.83 7.05 -4.81
N ASN A 117 4.49 5.80 -4.54
CA ASN A 117 5.44 4.70 -4.38
C ASN A 117 6.49 4.66 -5.49
N VAL A 118 7.78 4.72 -5.14
CA VAL A 118 8.89 4.57 -6.08
C VAL A 118 8.98 3.11 -6.52
N CYS A 119 8.84 2.87 -7.83
CA CYS A 119 8.70 1.54 -8.39
C CYS A 119 10.02 0.94 -8.84
N ALA A 120 10.84 1.73 -9.51
CA ALA A 120 12.14 1.31 -10.02
C ALA A 120 13.08 2.50 -10.13
N MET A 121 14.38 2.18 -10.21
CA MET A 121 15.45 3.13 -10.40
C MET A 121 16.48 2.51 -11.33
N ASP A 122 17.18 3.37 -12.08
CA ASP A 122 18.28 2.96 -12.94
C ASP A 122 19.39 4.01 -12.93
N PHE A 123 20.63 3.54 -12.86
CA PHE A 123 21.82 4.36 -13.04
C PHE A 123 22.64 3.81 -14.18
N ALA A 124 22.69 4.55 -15.29
CA ALA A 124 23.54 4.21 -16.41
C ALA A 124 24.00 5.47 -17.13
N HIS A 125 25.14 5.38 -17.81
CA HIS A 125 25.71 6.48 -18.58
C HIS A 125 25.95 7.78 -17.77
N GLY A 126 26.11 7.67 -16.43
CA GLY A 126 26.30 8.81 -15.53
C GLY A 126 25.01 9.55 -15.16
N GLU A 127 23.85 9.04 -15.57
CA GLU A 127 22.55 9.61 -15.23
C GLU A 127 21.76 8.67 -14.33
N PHE A 128 20.91 9.25 -13.49
CA PHE A 128 20.04 8.53 -12.57
C PHE A 128 18.58 8.85 -12.89
N ILE A 129 17.74 7.82 -12.97
CA ILE A 129 16.30 7.94 -13.21
C ILE A 129 15.53 7.08 -12.21
N SER A 130 14.35 7.54 -11.80
CA SER A 130 13.38 6.80 -11.00
C SER A 130 11.99 6.85 -11.62
N SER A 131 11.12 5.89 -11.28
CA SER A 131 9.72 5.83 -11.71
C SER A 131 8.77 5.61 -10.53
N SER A 132 7.50 6.03 -10.65
CA SER A 132 6.55 5.99 -9.53
C SER A 132 5.09 5.71 -9.92
N TRP A 133 4.30 5.34 -8.91
CA TRP A 133 2.83 5.30 -8.96
C TRP A 133 2.18 6.66 -9.23
N ASP A 134 2.89 7.77 -9.06
CA ASP A 134 2.42 9.11 -9.41
C ASP A 134 2.29 9.37 -10.93
N THR A 135 2.43 8.33 -11.76
CA THR A 135 2.38 8.36 -13.24
C THR A 135 3.58 9.01 -13.92
N THR A 136 4.64 9.31 -13.17
CA THR A 136 5.85 9.98 -13.69
C THR A 136 7.11 9.12 -13.55
N ALA A 137 8.12 9.51 -14.32
CA ALA A 137 9.51 9.18 -14.03
C ALA A 137 10.32 10.47 -13.88
N ILE A 138 11.32 10.47 -13.00
CA ILE A 138 12.17 11.65 -12.73
C ILE A 138 13.61 11.29 -13.06
N VAL A 139 14.24 12.10 -13.89
CA VAL A 139 15.70 12.10 -14.11
C VAL A 139 16.30 13.09 -13.13
N TRP A 140 17.34 12.70 -12.41
CA TRP A 140 17.89 13.49 -11.31
C TRP A 140 19.21 14.14 -11.67
N ASN A 141 19.40 15.38 -11.21
CA ASN A 141 20.71 16.00 -11.09
C ASN A 141 21.31 15.59 -9.75
N LEU A 142 22.29 14.69 -9.76
CA LEU A 142 22.94 14.20 -8.54
C LEU A 142 24.00 15.14 -7.95
N GLN A 143 24.35 16.24 -8.61
CA GLN A 143 25.22 17.27 -8.01
C GLN A 143 24.42 18.23 -7.12
N GLU A 144 23.18 18.51 -7.51
CA GLU A 144 22.27 19.43 -6.81
C GLU A 144 21.17 18.69 -6.03
N PHE A 145 21.03 17.37 -6.22
CA PHE A 145 20.00 16.52 -5.63
C PHE A 145 18.57 16.99 -5.94
N VAL A 146 18.34 17.47 -7.17
CA VAL A 146 17.03 17.96 -7.65
C VAL A 146 16.60 17.28 -8.95
N PRO A 147 15.29 17.28 -9.28
CA PRO A 147 14.82 16.84 -10.60
C PRO A 147 15.49 17.63 -11.74
N LYS A 148 16.11 16.92 -12.68
CA LYS A 148 16.61 17.44 -13.96
C LYS A 148 15.51 17.43 -15.03
N PHE A 149 14.79 16.32 -15.15
CA PHE A 149 13.60 16.18 -16.01
C PHE A 149 12.49 15.44 -15.26
N ILE A 150 11.25 15.83 -15.49
CA ILE A 150 10.07 15.11 -15.01
C ILE A 150 9.31 14.62 -16.25
N LEU A 151 9.34 13.31 -16.48
CA LEU A 151 8.76 12.66 -17.64
C LEU A 151 7.27 12.41 -17.37
N LYS A 152 6.42 13.30 -17.89
CA LYS A 152 4.96 13.23 -17.74
C LYS A 152 4.30 12.79 -19.03
N GLY A 153 3.39 11.82 -18.93
CA GLY A 153 2.56 11.42 -20.07
C GLY A 153 1.85 10.08 -19.90
N HIS A 154 2.37 9.16 -19.09
CA HIS A 154 1.69 7.90 -18.79
C HIS A 154 0.35 8.15 -18.09
N GLU A 155 -0.63 7.27 -18.35
CA GLU A 155 -2.00 7.41 -17.82
C GLU A 155 -2.21 6.62 -16.52
N SER A 156 -1.17 5.93 -16.06
CA SER A 156 -1.18 5.11 -14.85
C SER A 156 0.26 4.93 -14.34
N SER A 157 0.42 4.23 -13.21
CA SER A 157 1.70 3.98 -12.54
C SER A 157 2.83 3.59 -13.50
N VAL A 158 4.01 4.18 -13.33
CA VAL A 158 5.21 3.85 -14.12
C VAL A 158 6.04 2.84 -13.33
N TRP A 159 6.02 1.58 -13.77
CA TRP A 159 6.61 0.45 -13.07
C TRP A 159 8.12 0.33 -13.27
N ASP A 160 8.64 0.71 -14.43
CA ASP A 160 10.09 0.66 -14.68
C ASP A 160 10.57 1.83 -15.53
N CYS A 161 11.85 2.16 -15.38
CA CYS A 161 12.55 3.18 -16.15
C CYS A 161 14.01 2.77 -16.44
N LYS A 162 14.56 3.23 -17.56
CA LYS A 162 15.96 2.95 -17.96
C LYS A 162 16.60 4.17 -18.62
N VAL A 163 17.87 4.42 -18.33
CA VAL A 163 18.70 5.35 -19.09
C VAL A 163 19.22 4.60 -20.34
N VAL A 164 18.85 5.09 -21.52
CA VAL A 164 19.15 4.43 -22.79
C VAL A 164 20.57 4.72 -23.28
N ASN A 165 21.04 5.96 -23.09
CA ASN A 165 22.38 6.39 -23.48
C ASN A 165 22.76 7.72 -22.81
N ASN A 166 24.00 8.17 -23.03
CA ASN A 166 24.53 9.44 -22.54
C ASN A 166 24.04 10.70 -23.28
N LYS A 167 22.96 10.60 -24.06
CA LYS A 167 22.37 11.71 -24.83
C LYS A 167 20.99 12.09 -24.30
N ASN A 168 20.75 11.91 -23.00
CA ASN A 168 19.45 12.16 -22.34
C ASN A 168 18.30 11.39 -23.00
N GLN A 169 18.49 10.10 -23.31
CA GLN A 169 17.40 9.24 -23.75
C GLN A 169 17.00 8.27 -22.65
N TYR A 170 15.70 8.13 -22.44
CA TYR A 170 15.14 7.34 -21.35
C TYR A 170 13.98 6.49 -21.84
N LEU A 171 13.79 5.32 -21.24
CA LEU A 171 12.68 4.41 -21.54
C LEU A 171 11.84 4.20 -20.28
N THR A 172 10.52 4.21 -20.37
CA THR A 172 9.60 3.99 -19.24
C THR A 172 8.52 2.97 -19.59
N ALA A 173 8.07 2.18 -18.61
CA ALA A 173 7.03 1.17 -18.75
C ALA A 173 5.93 1.37 -17.69
N SER A 174 4.67 1.16 -18.05
CA SER A 174 3.53 1.56 -17.20
C SER A 174 2.39 0.56 -17.15
N ALA A 175 1.56 0.71 -16.11
CA ALA A 175 0.25 0.09 -15.98
C ALA A 175 -0.75 0.51 -17.06
N ASP A 176 -0.48 1.61 -17.78
CA ASP A 176 -1.24 2.00 -18.97
C ASP A 176 -0.98 1.09 -20.20
N LYS A 177 -0.23 -0.01 -19.99
CA LYS A 177 0.12 -1.04 -20.99
C LYS A 177 1.06 -0.55 -22.09
N SER A 178 1.61 0.66 -21.94
CA SER A 178 2.52 1.26 -22.89
C SER A 178 3.95 1.37 -22.36
N ILE A 179 4.88 1.47 -23.31
CA ILE A 179 6.27 1.81 -23.07
C ILE A 179 6.55 3.10 -23.83
N ARG A 180 7.31 4.03 -23.26
CA ARG A 180 7.61 5.33 -23.88
C ARG A 180 9.11 5.59 -23.90
N LEU A 181 9.59 6.09 -25.04
CA LEU A 181 10.96 6.56 -25.23
C LEU A 181 10.96 8.09 -25.23
N TRP A 182 11.89 8.64 -24.47
CA TRP A 182 12.00 10.06 -24.19
C TRP A 182 13.34 10.61 -24.70
N GLN A 183 13.35 11.88 -25.09
CA GLN A 183 14.53 12.67 -25.37
C GLN A 183 14.47 13.94 -24.50
N GLY A 184 15.27 14.00 -23.45
CA GLY A 184 15.02 14.95 -22.35
C GLY A 184 13.68 14.63 -21.68
N ASP A 185 12.81 15.62 -21.57
CA ASP A 185 11.44 15.52 -21.04
C ASP A 185 10.37 15.26 -22.13
N ARG A 186 10.77 15.20 -23.40
CA ARG A 186 9.86 15.02 -24.53
C ARG A 186 9.72 13.55 -24.91
N GLU A 187 8.49 13.06 -24.96
CA GLU A 187 8.18 11.77 -25.58
C GLU A 187 8.47 11.83 -27.09
N ILE A 188 9.26 10.87 -27.59
CA ILE A 188 9.60 10.75 -29.01
C ILE A 188 9.03 9.49 -29.65
N GLN A 189 8.66 8.47 -28.86
CA GLN A 189 8.06 7.25 -29.38
C GLN A 189 7.28 6.51 -28.29
N LYS A 190 6.16 5.89 -28.68
CA LYS A 190 5.33 5.02 -27.83
C LYS A 190 5.27 3.62 -28.43
N PHE A 191 5.52 2.61 -27.60
CA PHE A 191 5.45 1.20 -27.99
C PHE A 191 4.19 0.58 -27.37
N LEU A 192 3.40 -0.08 -28.22
CA LEU A 192 2.14 -0.72 -27.86
C LEU A 192 2.18 -2.17 -28.33
N GLY A 193 1.70 -3.10 -27.49
CA GLY A 193 1.62 -4.51 -27.87
C GLY A 193 1.50 -5.49 -26.72
N HIS A 194 1.76 -5.08 -25.48
CA HIS A 194 1.31 -5.82 -24.30
C HIS A 194 -0.19 -5.61 -24.08
N THR A 195 -0.88 -6.62 -23.58
CA THR A 195 -2.34 -6.57 -23.33
C THR A 195 -2.70 -6.25 -21.88
N ASP A 196 -1.68 -6.19 -21.01
CA ASP A 196 -1.79 -5.85 -19.61
C ASP A 196 -0.57 -5.03 -19.14
N VAL A 197 -0.51 -4.70 -17.85
CA VAL A 197 0.53 -3.87 -17.20
C VAL A 197 1.93 -4.32 -17.59
N VAL A 198 2.75 -3.39 -18.09
CA VAL A 198 4.18 -3.63 -18.36
C VAL A 198 4.95 -3.41 -17.06
N ARG A 199 5.69 -4.44 -16.61
CA ARG A 199 6.34 -4.49 -15.30
C ARG A 199 7.82 -4.12 -15.33
N LYS A 200 8.58 -4.62 -16.30
CA LYS A 200 10.03 -4.43 -16.37
C LYS A 200 10.51 -4.15 -17.79
N LEU A 201 11.61 -3.41 -17.88
CA LEU A 201 12.39 -3.12 -19.06
C LEU A 201 13.84 -3.61 -18.87
N LEU A 202 14.46 -4.07 -19.96
CA LEU A 202 15.87 -4.45 -19.98
C LEU A 202 16.48 -4.07 -21.32
N LEU A 203 17.49 -3.20 -21.32
CA LEU A 203 18.22 -2.85 -22.53
C LEU A 203 19.18 -3.98 -22.91
N LEU A 204 19.21 -4.34 -24.19
CA LEU A 204 20.14 -5.35 -24.69
C LEU A 204 21.48 -4.71 -25.13
N PRO A 205 22.61 -5.44 -25.01
CA PRO A 205 23.91 -4.99 -25.50
C PRO A 205 23.83 -4.53 -26.96
N GLY A 206 24.46 -3.39 -27.25
CA GLY A 206 24.42 -2.77 -28.58
C GLY A 206 23.34 -1.69 -28.76
N GLY A 207 22.44 -1.50 -27.79
CA GLY A 207 21.60 -0.29 -27.66
C GLY A 207 20.46 -0.13 -28.67
N ASN A 208 20.29 -1.08 -29.59
CA ASN A 208 19.24 -1.02 -30.63
C ASN A 208 18.00 -1.85 -30.28
N GLN A 209 18.04 -2.63 -29.20
CA GLN A 209 16.95 -3.51 -28.79
C GLN A 209 16.74 -3.45 -27.28
N PHE A 210 15.52 -3.72 -26.86
CA PHE A 210 15.18 -3.88 -25.45
C PHE A 210 14.14 -5.00 -25.27
N VAL A 211 14.02 -5.46 -24.04
CA VAL A 211 13.07 -6.49 -23.63
C VAL A 211 12.10 -5.89 -22.63
N SER A 212 10.84 -6.28 -22.68
CA SER A 212 9.84 -5.97 -21.67
C SER A 212 9.12 -7.20 -21.16
N SER A 213 8.70 -7.17 -19.90
CA SER A 213 7.83 -8.17 -19.28
C SER A 213 6.52 -7.55 -18.81
N ALA A 214 5.46 -8.35 -18.73
CA ALA A 214 4.14 -7.85 -18.36
C ALA A 214 3.28 -8.86 -17.59
N ASN A 215 2.16 -8.35 -17.07
CA ASN A 215 1.09 -9.14 -16.46
C ASN A 215 0.32 -10.02 -17.45
N ASP A 216 0.52 -9.84 -18.76
CA ASP A 216 -0.07 -10.72 -19.77
C ASP A 216 0.66 -12.08 -19.91
N GLY A 217 1.61 -12.37 -19.01
CA GLY A 217 2.41 -13.60 -19.01
C GLY A 217 3.46 -13.65 -20.12
N THR A 218 3.63 -12.58 -20.90
CA THR A 218 4.57 -12.57 -22.03
C THR A 218 5.79 -11.70 -21.78
N ILE A 219 6.88 -12.06 -22.46
CA ILE A 219 8.08 -11.23 -22.58
C ILE A 219 8.22 -10.84 -24.05
N LYS A 220 8.46 -9.57 -24.34
CA LYS A 220 8.58 -9.06 -25.73
C LYS A 220 9.96 -8.46 -25.97
N VAL A 221 10.53 -8.78 -27.11
CA VAL A 221 11.78 -8.18 -27.61
C VAL A 221 11.43 -7.16 -28.67
N TRP A 222 11.97 -5.96 -28.54
CA TRP A 222 11.61 -4.80 -29.34
C TRP A 222 12.81 -4.26 -30.11
N ASP A 223 12.54 -3.76 -31.30
CA ASP A 223 13.45 -2.84 -31.99
C ASP A 223 13.22 -1.43 -31.44
N LEU A 224 14.25 -0.86 -30.82
CA LEU A 224 14.14 0.44 -30.16
C LEU A 224 13.82 1.55 -31.17
N GLN A 225 14.40 1.52 -32.37
CA GLN A 225 14.27 2.57 -33.38
C GLN A 225 13.02 2.40 -34.25
N ALA A 226 12.72 1.16 -34.65
CA ALA A 226 11.59 0.88 -35.52
C ALA A 226 10.26 0.76 -34.76
N GLY A 227 10.29 0.62 -33.43
CA GLY A 227 9.08 0.56 -32.61
C GLY A 227 8.28 -0.74 -32.73
N ARG A 228 8.85 -1.78 -33.35
CA ARG A 228 8.16 -3.05 -33.62
C ARG A 228 8.64 -4.16 -32.71
N ILE A 229 7.72 -5.08 -32.41
CA ILE A 229 8.03 -6.34 -31.74
C ILE A 229 8.83 -7.21 -32.70
N LEU A 230 10.03 -7.62 -32.29
CA LEU A 230 10.87 -8.57 -33.00
C LEU A 230 10.53 -10.01 -32.61
N LYS A 231 10.19 -10.23 -31.34
CA LYS A 231 9.85 -11.55 -30.81
C LYS A 231 8.94 -11.45 -29.59
N THR A 232 8.11 -12.46 -29.36
CA THR A 232 7.38 -12.67 -28.10
C THR A 232 7.75 -14.05 -27.55
N LEU A 233 8.14 -14.10 -26.28
CA LEU A 233 8.44 -15.32 -25.55
C LEU A 233 7.20 -15.69 -24.73
N PHE A 234 6.74 -16.93 -24.92
CA PHE A 234 5.62 -17.50 -24.21
C PHE A 234 6.12 -18.60 -23.28
N GLY A 235 5.56 -18.66 -22.07
CA GLY A 235 5.81 -19.77 -21.17
C GLY A 235 5.41 -19.51 -19.74
N HIS A 236 5.52 -18.28 -19.25
CA HIS A 236 4.98 -17.94 -17.93
C HIS A 236 3.46 -18.03 -17.95
N ASP A 237 2.90 -18.63 -16.89
CA ASP A 237 1.47 -18.90 -16.76
C ASP A 237 0.76 -17.81 -15.92
N SER A 238 1.51 -16.83 -15.44
CA SER A 238 1.03 -15.69 -14.65
C SER A 238 1.96 -14.48 -14.86
N PHE A 239 1.84 -13.46 -14.02
CA PHE A 239 2.56 -12.19 -14.15
C PHE A 239 4.08 -12.38 -14.17
N VAL A 240 4.76 -11.65 -15.07
CA VAL A 240 6.22 -11.64 -15.16
C VAL A 240 6.76 -10.35 -14.56
N TYR A 241 7.40 -10.43 -13.40
CA TYR A 241 7.76 -9.27 -12.58
C TYR A 241 9.08 -8.61 -12.97
N ASP A 242 10.12 -9.40 -13.23
CA ASP A 242 11.47 -8.88 -13.39
C ASP A 242 12.27 -9.64 -14.45
N LEU A 243 13.32 -8.99 -14.95
CA LEU A 243 14.18 -9.42 -16.04
C LEU A 243 15.65 -9.07 -15.74
N ALA A 244 16.57 -9.98 -16.02
CA ALA A 244 18.01 -9.71 -15.99
C ALA A 244 18.75 -10.41 -17.14
N LEU A 245 19.85 -9.82 -17.60
CA LEU A 245 20.67 -10.39 -18.68
C LEU A 245 21.93 -11.06 -18.11
N LEU A 246 22.12 -12.33 -18.43
CA LEU A 246 23.34 -13.05 -18.10
C LEU A 246 24.49 -12.65 -19.04
N PRO A 247 25.78 -12.79 -18.62
CA PRO A 247 26.92 -12.43 -19.45
C PRO A 247 27.01 -13.21 -20.78
N ASN A 248 26.40 -14.39 -20.85
CA ASN A 248 26.32 -15.20 -22.07
C ASN A 248 25.22 -14.75 -23.05
N GLY A 249 24.45 -13.71 -22.72
CA GLY A 249 23.35 -13.18 -23.53
C GLY A 249 22.00 -13.85 -23.29
N ASN A 250 21.91 -14.85 -22.40
CA ASN A 250 20.63 -15.43 -22.00
C ASN A 250 19.88 -14.48 -21.07
N LEU A 251 18.56 -14.50 -21.16
CA LEU A 251 17.67 -13.72 -20.31
C LEU A 251 17.22 -14.56 -19.12
N VAL A 252 17.12 -13.96 -17.94
CA VAL A 252 16.46 -14.53 -16.76
C VAL A 252 15.20 -13.74 -16.50
N SER A 253 14.08 -14.42 -16.23
CA SER A 253 12.82 -13.81 -15.82
C SER A 253 12.27 -14.44 -14.55
N THR A 254 11.51 -13.66 -13.80
CA THR A 254 10.83 -14.12 -12.58
C THR A 254 9.33 -13.82 -12.66
N GLY A 255 8.51 -14.63 -12.02
CA GLY A 255 7.05 -14.47 -12.09
C GLY A 255 6.28 -14.91 -10.86
N GLU A 256 4.98 -14.62 -10.91
CA GLU A 256 3.96 -15.05 -9.96
C GLU A 256 3.62 -16.55 -10.11
N ASP A 257 4.07 -17.18 -11.19
CA ASP A 257 3.92 -18.63 -11.42
C ASP A 257 4.93 -19.47 -10.59
N ARG A 258 5.59 -18.85 -9.61
CA ARG A 258 6.65 -19.44 -8.76
C ARG A 258 7.90 -19.85 -9.53
N THR A 259 8.07 -19.41 -10.77
CA THR A 259 9.20 -19.83 -11.59
C THR A 259 10.22 -18.73 -11.84
N VAL A 260 11.47 -19.16 -11.92
CA VAL A 260 12.54 -18.45 -12.58
C VAL A 260 12.82 -19.17 -13.90
N ARG A 261 12.88 -18.44 -15.01
CA ARG A 261 13.11 -19.01 -16.34
C ARG A 261 14.33 -18.41 -16.99
N ILE A 262 15.17 -19.27 -17.55
CA ILE A 262 16.35 -18.88 -18.32
C ILE A 262 15.99 -19.07 -19.80
N TRP A 263 16.19 -18.04 -20.63
CA TRP A 263 15.78 -18.03 -22.03
C TRP A 263 16.95 -17.84 -22.98
N ASP A 264 16.89 -18.55 -24.10
CA ASP A 264 17.63 -18.20 -25.31
C ASP A 264 16.78 -17.22 -26.10
N VAL A 265 17.10 -15.94 -26.01
CA VAL A 265 16.34 -14.87 -26.70
C VAL A 265 16.40 -15.04 -28.22
N SER A 266 17.51 -15.58 -28.75
CA SER A 266 17.69 -15.78 -30.19
C SER A 266 16.77 -16.86 -30.74
N LYS A 267 16.53 -17.94 -29.99
CA LYS A 267 15.59 -19.01 -30.36
C LYS A 267 14.16 -18.69 -29.98
N GLY A 268 13.97 -18.02 -28.87
CA GLY A 268 12.66 -17.73 -28.30
C GLY A 268 12.13 -18.84 -27.39
N GLU A 269 13.04 -19.62 -26.80
CA GLU A 269 12.72 -20.82 -26.02
C GLU A 269 13.30 -20.72 -24.62
N ALA A 270 12.59 -21.28 -23.64
CA ALA A 270 13.13 -21.47 -22.30
C ALA A 270 14.18 -22.61 -22.36
N LEU A 271 15.37 -22.31 -21.85
CA LEU A 271 16.46 -23.27 -21.68
C LEU A 271 16.39 -24.01 -20.35
N GLN A 272 15.79 -23.38 -19.35
CA GLN A 272 15.59 -23.96 -18.03
C GLN A 272 14.43 -23.27 -17.31
N VAL A 273 13.64 -24.05 -16.57
CA VAL A 273 12.61 -23.56 -15.63
C VAL A 273 12.94 -24.07 -14.22
N ILE A 274 13.03 -23.16 -13.26
CA ILE A 274 13.30 -23.48 -11.86
C ILE A 274 12.06 -23.09 -11.06
N THR A 275 11.43 -24.06 -10.38
CA THR A 275 10.30 -23.80 -9.48
C THR A 275 10.81 -23.51 -8.07
N LEU A 276 10.25 -22.48 -7.44
CA LEU A 276 10.63 -21.99 -6.12
C LEU A 276 9.52 -22.32 -5.10
N PRO A 277 9.86 -22.41 -3.80
CA PRO A 277 8.87 -22.67 -2.75
C PRO A 277 8.04 -21.42 -2.37
N CYS A 278 8.42 -20.23 -2.84
CA CYS A 278 7.65 -19.00 -2.65
C CYS A 278 6.54 -18.85 -3.70
N ILE A 279 5.53 -18.03 -3.39
CA ILE A 279 4.39 -17.75 -4.29
C ILE A 279 4.83 -16.78 -5.39
N SER A 280 5.43 -15.67 -5.00
CA SER A 280 5.87 -14.65 -5.95
C SER A 280 7.38 -14.56 -5.96
N VAL A 281 7.98 -14.62 -7.14
CA VAL A 281 9.40 -14.31 -7.34
C VAL A 281 9.51 -12.86 -7.85
N TRP A 282 9.70 -11.93 -6.93
CA TRP A 282 9.53 -10.50 -7.17
C TRP A 282 10.63 -9.87 -8.02
N CYS A 283 11.88 -10.29 -7.82
CA CYS A 283 13.04 -9.60 -8.40
C CYS A 283 14.19 -10.55 -8.72
N VAL A 284 15.05 -10.12 -9.64
CA VAL A 284 16.29 -10.81 -10.04
C VAL A 284 17.43 -9.82 -10.29
N THR A 285 18.64 -10.18 -9.88
CA THR A 285 19.88 -9.49 -10.29
C THR A 285 20.95 -10.49 -10.73
N VAL A 286 21.80 -10.09 -11.66
CA VAL A 286 22.93 -10.90 -12.15
C VAL A 286 24.22 -10.43 -11.50
N LEU A 287 24.99 -11.37 -10.98
CA LEU A 287 26.23 -11.12 -10.24
C LEU A 287 27.44 -11.06 -11.19
N SER A 288 28.50 -10.38 -10.77
CA SER A 288 29.75 -10.20 -11.53
C SER A 288 30.41 -11.52 -11.94
N ASN A 289 30.19 -12.59 -11.18
CA ASN A 289 30.73 -13.92 -11.43
C ASN A 289 29.87 -14.81 -12.36
N GLY A 290 28.81 -14.25 -12.95
CA GLY A 290 27.90 -14.92 -13.89
C GLY A 290 26.76 -15.72 -13.25
N ASP A 291 26.66 -15.71 -11.93
CA ASP A 291 25.52 -16.24 -11.17
C ASP A 291 24.38 -15.21 -11.15
N PHE A 292 23.22 -15.60 -10.63
CA PHE A 292 22.12 -14.66 -10.41
C PHE A 292 21.45 -14.91 -9.06
N ALA A 293 20.85 -13.87 -8.50
CA ALA A 293 20.11 -13.93 -7.25
C ALA A 293 18.65 -13.51 -7.47
N ILE A 294 17.74 -14.14 -6.73
CA ILE A 294 16.31 -13.82 -6.75
C ILE A 294 15.80 -13.52 -5.35
N GLY A 295 14.82 -12.62 -5.25
CA GLY A 295 14.09 -12.29 -4.03
C GLY A 295 12.64 -12.76 -4.11
N GLY A 296 12.16 -13.44 -3.06
CA GLY A 296 10.83 -14.04 -3.03
C GLY A 296 9.88 -13.40 -2.02
N SER A 297 8.60 -13.78 -2.12
CA SER A 297 7.57 -13.46 -1.13
C SER A 297 7.74 -14.17 0.22
N ASP A 298 8.73 -15.06 0.32
CA ASP A 298 9.04 -15.86 1.50
C ASP A 298 10.19 -15.28 2.31
N ASN A 299 10.52 -14.00 2.15
CA ASN A 299 11.61 -13.25 2.80
C ASN A 299 13.05 -13.71 2.50
N LEU A 300 13.22 -14.67 1.60
CA LEU A 300 14.52 -15.26 1.29
C LEU A 300 15.11 -14.71 -0.02
N ILE A 301 16.44 -14.66 -0.07
CA ILE A 301 17.21 -14.47 -1.30
C ILE A 301 17.83 -15.81 -1.66
N ARG A 302 17.76 -16.22 -2.93
CA ARG A 302 18.40 -17.44 -3.41
C ARG A 302 19.34 -17.13 -4.55
N VAL A 303 20.58 -17.63 -4.44
CA VAL A 303 21.60 -17.47 -5.47
C VAL A 303 21.71 -18.76 -6.28
N PHE A 304 21.76 -18.64 -7.60
CA PHE A 304 21.85 -19.76 -8.54
C PHE A 304 23.12 -19.65 -9.38
N THR A 305 23.81 -20.77 -9.54
CA THR A 305 25.09 -20.86 -10.25
C THR A 305 25.08 -21.96 -11.29
N SER A 306 25.80 -21.75 -12.39
CA SER A 306 26.15 -22.81 -13.34
C SER A 306 27.54 -23.40 -13.09
N ASN A 307 28.31 -22.87 -12.12
CA ASN A 307 29.61 -23.39 -11.76
C ASN A 307 29.46 -24.50 -10.72
N SER A 308 29.93 -25.70 -11.07
CA SER A 308 29.89 -26.88 -10.19
C SER A 308 30.59 -26.69 -8.84
N GLU A 309 31.59 -25.81 -8.76
CA GLU A 309 32.35 -25.54 -7.53
C GLU A 309 31.59 -24.68 -6.52
N ARG A 310 30.56 -23.94 -6.97
CA ARG A 310 29.75 -23.05 -6.12
C ARG A 310 28.36 -23.61 -5.82
N VAL A 311 28.06 -24.82 -6.28
CA VAL A 311 26.78 -25.47 -6.00
C VAL A 311 26.66 -25.74 -4.50
N ALA A 312 25.48 -25.50 -3.95
CA ALA A 312 25.18 -25.71 -2.54
C ALA A 312 25.48 -27.14 -2.09
N SER A 313 25.62 -27.34 -0.78
CA SER A 313 25.80 -28.67 -0.21
C SER A 313 24.62 -29.59 -0.52
N GLN A 314 24.83 -30.91 -0.47
CA GLN A 314 23.75 -31.88 -0.73
C GLN A 314 22.57 -31.74 0.24
N ASP A 315 22.83 -31.36 1.48
CA ASP A 315 21.79 -31.15 2.48
C ASP A 315 20.93 -29.91 2.15
N GLU A 316 21.54 -28.84 1.65
CA GLU A 316 20.81 -27.64 1.22
C GLU A 316 20.01 -27.87 -0.07
N LEU A 317 20.59 -28.59 -1.03
CA LEU A 317 19.87 -29.00 -2.24
C LEU A 317 18.66 -29.87 -1.90
N ARG A 318 18.82 -30.79 -0.93
CA ARG A 318 17.71 -31.60 -0.43
C ARG A 318 16.65 -30.74 0.25
N ALA A 319 17.04 -29.86 1.16
CA ALA A 319 16.12 -28.96 1.86
C ALA A 319 15.34 -28.06 0.89
N PHE A 320 16.01 -27.51 -0.13
CA PHE A 320 15.35 -26.75 -1.19
C PHE A 320 14.35 -27.60 -1.98
N THR A 321 14.74 -28.81 -2.34
CA THR A 321 13.87 -29.76 -3.07
C THR A 321 12.65 -30.14 -2.23
N GLU A 322 12.83 -30.46 -0.95
CA GLU A 322 11.75 -30.78 -0.01
C GLU A 322 10.80 -29.59 0.20
N ALA A 323 11.33 -28.35 0.27
CA ALA A 323 10.52 -27.15 0.36
C ALA A 323 9.65 -26.93 -0.89
N VAL A 324 10.20 -27.18 -2.08
CA VAL A 324 9.43 -27.12 -3.34
C VAL A 324 8.37 -28.22 -3.39
N GLN A 325 8.74 -29.45 -3.03
CA GLN A 325 7.85 -30.62 -3.04
C GLN A 325 6.70 -30.56 -2.04
N SER A 326 6.92 -29.90 -0.89
CA SER A 326 5.89 -29.73 0.14
C SER A 326 4.86 -28.65 -0.18
N SER A 327 5.03 -27.93 -1.30
CA SER A 327 4.03 -26.97 -1.77
C SER A 327 2.78 -27.70 -2.25
N SER A 328 1.61 -27.33 -1.71
CA SER A 328 0.33 -27.81 -2.21
C SER A 328 -0.04 -27.10 -3.51
N ILE A 329 -0.47 -27.85 -4.52
CA ILE A 329 -0.95 -27.31 -5.79
C ILE A 329 -2.47 -27.52 -5.85
N SER A 330 -3.21 -26.43 -6.00
CA SER A 330 -4.66 -26.48 -6.18
C SER A 330 -5.00 -27.14 -7.51
N GLU A 331 -5.88 -28.15 -7.48
CA GLU A 331 -6.40 -28.85 -8.67
C GLU A 331 -7.07 -27.89 -9.68
N GLN A 332 -7.54 -26.71 -9.23
CA GLN A 332 -8.18 -25.69 -10.09
C GLN A 332 -7.21 -24.82 -10.89
N SER A 333 -5.92 -24.85 -10.56
CA SER A 333 -4.88 -24.03 -11.23
C SER A 333 -4.38 -24.63 -12.56
N LEU A 334 -4.98 -25.73 -13.02
CA LEU A 334 -4.47 -26.55 -14.11
C LEU A 334 -5.59 -26.89 -15.11
N ASP A 335 -5.44 -26.42 -16.35
CA ASP A 335 -6.39 -26.55 -17.46
C ASP A 335 -7.01 -27.96 -17.60
N ASP A 336 -8.35 -28.02 -17.65
CA ASP A 336 -9.21 -28.99 -18.35
C ASP A 336 -8.80 -30.48 -18.41
N LEU A 337 -8.09 -31.00 -17.41
CA LEU A 337 -7.75 -32.42 -17.33
C LEU A 337 -8.89 -33.21 -16.70
N LYS A 338 -9.55 -34.06 -17.51
CA LYS A 338 -10.48 -35.06 -17.00
C LYS A 338 -9.75 -35.97 -16.01
N LYS A 339 -10.22 -36.02 -14.76
CA LYS A 339 -9.76 -36.89 -13.66
C LYS A 339 -9.55 -38.37 -14.03
N THR A 340 -10.13 -38.82 -15.15
CA THR A 340 -10.05 -40.20 -15.65
C THR A 340 -8.84 -40.48 -16.53
N ASP A 341 -8.09 -39.45 -16.95
CA ASP A 341 -6.95 -39.56 -17.89
C ASP A 341 -5.59 -39.24 -17.24
N ILE A 342 -5.51 -39.12 -15.90
CA ILE A 342 -4.22 -38.89 -15.21
C ILE A 342 -3.40 -40.19 -15.26
N PRO A 343 -2.24 -40.21 -15.93
CA PRO A 343 -1.43 -41.42 -16.05
C PRO A 343 -0.82 -41.82 -14.69
N GLY A 344 -0.38 -43.07 -14.57
CA GLY A 344 0.42 -43.48 -13.43
C GLY A 344 1.85 -42.92 -13.49
N VAL A 345 2.62 -43.18 -12.44
CA VAL A 345 4.02 -42.72 -12.30
C VAL A 345 4.91 -43.18 -13.46
N GLU A 346 4.53 -44.24 -14.18
CA GLU A 346 5.21 -44.71 -15.39
C GLU A 346 5.30 -43.67 -16.51
N ALA A 347 4.42 -42.66 -16.53
CA ALA A 347 4.51 -41.58 -17.52
C ALA A 347 5.77 -40.72 -17.36
N LEU A 348 6.37 -40.67 -16.16
CA LEU A 348 7.65 -39.99 -15.93
C LEU A 348 8.84 -40.69 -16.63
N ALA A 349 8.67 -41.91 -17.15
CA ALA A 349 9.68 -42.57 -17.96
C ALA A 349 9.84 -41.94 -19.36
N SER A 350 8.82 -41.22 -19.83
CA SER A 350 8.87 -40.47 -21.09
C SER A 350 9.39 -39.06 -20.86
N PRO A 351 10.30 -38.54 -21.70
CA PRO A 351 10.78 -37.18 -21.56
C PRO A 351 9.67 -36.16 -21.79
N GLY A 352 9.76 -35.01 -21.12
CA GLY A 352 8.84 -33.89 -21.32
C GLY A 352 8.90 -33.34 -22.74
N LYS A 353 7.75 -32.81 -23.22
CA LYS A 353 7.63 -32.29 -24.60
C LYS A 353 8.42 -31.01 -24.85
N LYS A 354 8.59 -30.19 -23.81
CA LYS A 354 9.31 -28.91 -23.82
C LYS A 354 9.80 -28.60 -22.41
N GLU A 355 10.76 -27.69 -22.31
CA GLU A 355 11.23 -27.19 -21.02
C GLU A 355 10.10 -26.52 -20.24
N GLY A 356 10.00 -26.82 -18.94
CA GLY A 356 8.92 -26.35 -18.07
C GLY A 356 7.58 -27.06 -18.25
N ALA A 357 7.50 -28.08 -19.13
CA ALA A 357 6.28 -28.88 -19.26
C ALA A 357 5.92 -29.52 -17.92
N THR A 358 4.66 -29.43 -17.52
CA THR A 358 4.13 -30.07 -16.32
C THR A 358 3.35 -31.34 -16.67
N ILE A 359 3.42 -32.34 -15.80
CA ILE A 359 2.60 -33.55 -15.87
C ILE A 359 2.08 -33.88 -14.48
N MET A 360 0.84 -34.35 -14.42
CA MET A 360 0.29 -34.96 -13.22
C MET A 360 0.40 -36.47 -13.31
N VAL A 361 0.82 -37.10 -12.24
CA VAL A 361 0.86 -38.55 -12.14
C VAL A 361 0.15 -39.02 -10.88
N LYS A 362 -0.56 -40.14 -11.01
CA LYS A 362 -1.19 -40.79 -9.86
C LYS A 362 -0.25 -41.83 -9.28
N THR A 363 0.08 -41.67 -8.00
CA THR A 363 0.93 -42.61 -7.27
C THR A 363 0.15 -43.87 -6.87
N VAL A 364 0.88 -44.90 -6.43
CA VAL A 364 0.31 -46.21 -6.06
C VAL A 364 -0.61 -46.10 -4.84
N ASP A 365 -0.33 -45.17 -3.94
CA ASP A 365 -1.12 -44.80 -2.76
C ASP A 365 -2.33 -43.90 -3.09
N GLY A 366 -2.47 -43.44 -4.34
CA GLY A 366 -3.61 -42.69 -4.83
C GLY A 366 -3.46 -41.17 -4.76
N THR A 367 -2.32 -40.66 -4.28
CA THR A 367 -1.94 -39.25 -4.31
C THR A 367 -1.70 -38.80 -5.75
N ILE A 368 -2.08 -37.57 -6.09
CA ILE A 368 -1.76 -36.98 -7.39
C ILE A 368 -0.56 -36.07 -7.17
N GLU A 369 0.53 -36.32 -7.87
CA GLU A 369 1.73 -35.49 -7.81
C GLU A 369 1.86 -34.67 -9.09
N ALA A 370 2.32 -33.42 -8.95
CA ALA A 370 2.72 -32.59 -10.07
C ALA A 370 4.23 -32.66 -10.25
N HIS A 371 4.66 -32.89 -11.49
CA HIS A 371 6.06 -32.93 -11.89
C HIS A 371 6.32 -31.93 -13.02
N GLN A 372 7.47 -31.27 -12.99
CA GLN A 372 7.93 -30.34 -14.02
C GLN A 372 9.18 -30.91 -14.71
N TRP A 373 9.18 -30.89 -16.03
CA TRP A 373 10.33 -31.25 -16.85
C TRP A 373 11.30 -30.07 -16.89
N SER A 374 12.52 -30.27 -16.37
CA SER A 374 13.56 -29.25 -16.41
C SER A 374 14.94 -29.92 -16.47
N GLY A 375 15.85 -29.36 -17.27
CA GLY A 375 17.23 -29.84 -17.36
C GLY A 375 17.39 -31.28 -17.84
N GLY A 376 16.37 -31.87 -18.48
CA GLY A 376 16.38 -33.25 -18.95
C GLY A 376 15.84 -34.29 -17.97
N GLU A 377 15.25 -33.87 -16.84
CA GLU A 377 14.68 -34.75 -15.83
C GLU A 377 13.31 -34.23 -15.33
N TRP A 378 12.50 -35.12 -14.74
CA TRP A 378 11.26 -34.74 -14.06
C TRP A 378 11.54 -34.42 -12.59
N HIS A 379 11.09 -33.25 -12.14
CA HIS A 379 11.17 -32.83 -10.75
C HIS A 379 9.77 -32.71 -10.15
N LYS A 380 9.52 -33.37 -9.01
CA LYS A 380 8.28 -33.17 -8.25
C LYS A 380 8.22 -31.72 -7.74
N ILE A 381 7.11 -31.04 -8.00
CA ILE A 381 6.87 -29.63 -7.66
C ILE A 381 5.69 -29.41 -6.69
N GLY A 382 5.07 -30.50 -6.23
CA GLY A 382 4.00 -30.45 -5.25
C GLY A 382 3.06 -31.65 -5.31
N ASP A 383 2.25 -31.80 -4.26
CA ASP A 383 1.09 -32.69 -4.24
C ASP A 383 -0.15 -31.92 -4.69
N VAL A 384 -0.93 -32.52 -5.58
CA VAL A 384 -2.21 -31.99 -6.05
C VAL A 384 -3.29 -32.46 -5.09
N VAL A 385 -3.81 -31.53 -4.31
CA VAL A 385 -4.91 -31.80 -3.39
C VAL A 385 -6.22 -31.63 -4.12
N GLY A 386 -7.06 -32.68 -4.08
CA GLY A 386 -8.36 -32.69 -4.74
C GLY A 386 -9.22 -31.55 -4.22
N GLY A 387 -9.66 -30.68 -5.11
CA GLY A 387 -10.58 -29.60 -4.75
C GLY A 387 -11.84 -30.23 -4.17
N ALA A 388 -12.24 -29.80 -2.97
CA ALA A 388 -13.57 -30.09 -2.46
C ALA A 388 -14.58 -29.77 -3.57
N SER A 389 -15.38 -30.77 -3.94
CA SER A 389 -16.36 -30.67 -5.02
C SER A 389 -17.31 -29.50 -4.76
N SER A 390 -17.18 -28.41 -5.51
CA SER A 390 -18.22 -27.39 -5.63
C SER A 390 -19.28 -27.87 -6.63
N ALA A 391 -20.53 -27.47 -6.38
CA ALA A 391 -21.71 -27.93 -7.09
C ALA A 391 -21.60 -27.75 -8.63
N LYS A 392 -22.35 -28.57 -9.38
CA LYS A 392 -22.44 -28.50 -10.84
C LYS A 392 -22.84 -27.06 -11.24
N LYS A 393 -21.95 -26.33 -11.92
CA LYS A 393 -22.17 -24.94 -12.32
C LYS A 393 -23.49 -24.79 -13.08
N GLN A 394 -24.24 -23.74 -12.76
CA GLN A 394 -25.52 -23.38 -13.36
C GLN A 394 -25.34 -22.15 -14.27
N ILE A 395 -26.02 -22.13 -15.42
CA ILE A 395 -25.91 -21.03 -16.39
C ILE A 395 -27.05 -20.04 -16.15
N PHE A 396 -26.68 -18.76 -15.96
CA PHE A 396 -27.62 -17.64 -15.84
C PHE A 396 -27.09 -16.46 -16.66
N ASP A 397 -27.93 -15.88 -17.53
CA ASP A 397 -27.57 -14.81 -18.48
C ASP A 397 -26.28 -15.07 -19.29
N GLY A 398 -26.10 -16.32 -19.72
CA GLY A 398 -24.98 -16.73 -20.57
C GLY A 398 -23.63 -16.86 -19.84
N LYS A 399 -23.61 -16.79 -18.50
CA LYS A 399 -22.43 -16.99 -17.65
C LYS A 399 -22.64 -18.15 -16.68
N GLU A 400 -21.56 -18.84 -16.33
CA GLU A 400 -21.57 -19.99 -15.41
C GLU A 400 -21.32 -19.55 -13.96
N TYR A 401 -22.13 -20.06 -13.04
CA TYR A 401 -22.06 -19.79 -11.61
C TYR A 401 -22.08 -21.06 -10.77
N ASP A 402 -21.41 -21.09 -9.61
CA ASP A 402 -21.44 -22.23 -8.68
C ASP A 402 -22.86 -22.44 -8.11
N TYR A 403 -23.60 -21.35 -7.85
CA TYR A 403 -24.99 -21.36 -7.39
C TYR A 403 -25.84 -20.28 -8.10
N VAL A 404 -27.13 -20.56 -8.30
CA VAL A 404 -28.15 -19.56 -8.66
C VAL A 404 -29.34 -19.76 -7.73
N PHE A 405 -29.48 -18.91 -6.72
CA PHE A 405 -30.52 -19.02 -5.70
C PHE A 405 -31.81 -18.28 -6.11
N ASP A 406 -32.93 -18.75 -5.58
CA ASP A 406 -34.22 -18.05 -5.61
C ASP A 406 -34.41 -17.34 -4.27
N VAL A 407 -34.49 -16.01 -4.28
CA VAL A 407 -34.56 -15.18 -3.06
C VAL A 407 -35.88 -14.43 -3.02
N ASP A 408 -36.67 -14.72 -1.99
CA ASP A 408 -37.94 -14.04 -1.71
C ASP A 408 -37.71 -12.87 -0.75
N ILE A 409 -37.81 -11.64 -1.25
CA ILE A 409 -37.44 -10.42 -0.48
C ILE A 409 -38.68 -9.64 -0.02
N LYS A 410 -39.80 -9.81 -0.72
CA LYS A 410 -41.08 -9.17 -0.38
C LYS A 410 -42.19 -10.21 -0.39
N ASP A 411 -43.02 -10.18 0.65
CA ASP A 411 -44.13 -11.10 0.82
C ASP A 411 -45.16 -10.91 -0.31
N GLY A 412 -45.28 -11.90 -1.19
CA GLY A 412 -46.22 -11.92 -2.32
C GLY A 412 -45.67 -11.56 -3.71
N GLU A 413 -44.37 -11.26 -3.86
CA GLU A 413 -43.71 -11.07 -5.17
C GLU A 413 -42.93 -12.32 -5.61
N PRO A 414 -42.69 -12.53 -6.93
CA PRO A 414 -41.94 -13.68 -7.42
C PRO A 414 -40.47 -13.67 -6.92
N PRO A 415 -39.88 -14.84 -6.64
CA PRO A 415 -38.49 -14.94 -6.21
C PRO A 415 -37.54 -14.37 -7.25
N LEU A 416 -36.55 -13.61 -6.78
CA LEU A 416 -35.51 -13.01 -7.61
C LEU A 416 -34.29 -13.94 -7.67
N LYS A 417 -33.66 -14.03 -8.85
CA LYS A 417 -32.51 -14.89 -9.09
C LYS A 417 -31.22 -14.22 -8.61
N LEU A 418 -30.48 -14.90 -7.74
CA LEU A 418 -29.21 -14.44 -7.19
C LEU A 418 -28.07 -15.40 -7.62
N PRO A 419 -27.25 -15.06 -8.62
CA PRO A 419 -26.10 -15.86 -9.05
C PRO A 419 -24.86 -15.62 -8.15
N TYR A 420 -24.16 -16.69 -7.75
CA TYR A 420 -23.03 -16.63 -6.80
C TYR A 420 -21.93 -17.66 -7.10
N ASN A 421 -20.65 -17.25 -7.03
CA ASN A 421 -19.49 -18.14 -7.06
C ASN A 421 -18.77 -18.16 -5.70
N LEU A 422 -18.21 -19.31 -5.32
CA LEU A 422 -17.53 -19.50 -4.03
C LEU A 422 -16.25 -18.66 -3.85
N ASN A 423 -15.69 -18.13 -4.93
CA ASN A 423 -14.50 -17.27 -4.92
C ASN A 423 -14.84 -15.76 -4.95
N GLN A 424 -16.13 -15.39 -4.99
CA GLN A 424 -16.60 -14.02 -4.82
C GLN A 424 -17.00 -13.87 -3.36
N ASN A 425 -16.60 -12.82 -2.63
CA ASN A 425 -17.20 -12.66 -1.30
C ASN A 425 -18.69 -12.25 -1.36
N PRO A 426 -19.46 -12.59 -0.33
CA PRO A 426 -20.90 -12.39 -0.32
C PRO A 426 -21.35 -10.94 -0.40
N TYR A 427 -20.56 -9.99 0.11
CA TYR A 427 -20.99 -8.61 0.33
C TYR A 427 -21.30 -7.86 -0.97
N THR A 428 -20.49 -8.00 -2.03
CA THR A 428 -20.81 -7.29 -3.29
C THR A 428 -21.67 -8.08 -4.22
N VAL A 429 -21.72 -9.40 -4.11
CA VAL A 429 -22.81 -10.12 -4.76
C VAL A 429 -24.15 -9.66 -4.17
N ALA A 430 -24.25 -9.46 -2.85
CA ALA A 430 -25.43 -8.89 -2.20
C ALA A 430 -25.69 -7.43 -2.62
N GLU A 431 -24.69 -6.54 -2.57
CA GLU A 431 -24.87 -5.13 -2.97
C GLU A 431 -25.24 -5.00 -4.45
N LYS A 432 -24.62 -5.79 -5.33
CA LYS A 432 -24.93 -5.81 -6.76
C LYS A 432 -26.33 -6.35 -7.01
N PHE A 433 -26.72 -7.45 -6.36
CA PHE A 433 -28.05 -8.01 -6.48
C PHE A 433 -29.13 -7.04 -5.98
N LEU A 434 -28.88 -6.31 -4.89
CA LEU A 434 -29.79 -5.27 -4.41
C LEU A 434 -29.85 -4.08 -5.39
N ALA A 435 -28.72 -3.66 -5.96
CA ALA A 435 -28.68 -2.59 -6.95
C ALA A 435 -29.39 -2.96 -8.27
N ASP A 436 -29.13 -4.15 -8.81
CA ASP A 436 -29.69 -4.65 -10.08
C ASP A 436 -31.22 -4.86 -9.98
N ASN A 437 -31.76 -5.04 -8.77
CA ASN A 437 -33.19 -5.20 -8.51
C ASN A 437 -33.83 -3.98 -7.80
N GLU A 438 -33.11 -2.86 -7.69
CA GLU A 438 -33.58 -1.60 -7.07
C GLU A 438 -34.08 -1.74 -5.61
N LEU A 439 -33.41 -2.56 -4.81
CA LEU A 439 -33.76 -2.85 -3.41
C LEU A 439 -32.93 -2.02 -2.40
N PRO A 440 -33.46 -1.72 -1.20
CA PRO A 440 -32.74 -0.93 -0.20
C PRO A 440 -31.45 -1.59 0.30
N SER A 441 -30.37 -0.80 0.42
CA SER A 441 -29.06 -1.27 0.91
C SER A 441 -29.06 -1.74 2.38
N SER A 442 -30.14 -1.50 3.13
CA SER A 442 -30.32 -2.05 4.49
C SER A 442 -30.49 -3.58 4.52
N TYR A 443 -30.81 -4.21 3.38
CA TYR A 443 -30.93 -5.67 3.27
C TYR A 443 -29.60 -6.38 3.00
N THR A 444 -28.49 -5.63 2.85
CA THR A 444 -27.18 -6.19 2.49
C THR A 444 -26.75 -7.29 3.45
N ASP A 445 -26.85 -7.05 4.77
CA ASP A 445 -26.50 -8.05 5.79
C ASP A 445 -27.42 -9.28 5.77
N GLU A 446 -28.69 -9.12 5.40
CA GLU A 446 -29.65 -10.22 5.30
C GLU A 446 -29.36 -11.11 4.09
N VAL A 447 -29.04 -10.51 2.94
CA VAL A 447 -28.65 -11.23 1.72
C VAL A 447 -27.28 -11.90 1.86
N VAL A 448 -26.31 -11.24 2.51
CA VAL A 448 -25.02 -11.86 2.88
C VAL A 448 -25.25 -13.07 3.76
N ARG A 449 -26.03 -12.93 4.84
CA ARG A 449 -26.32 -14.03 5.75
C ARG A 449 -27.07 -15.18 5.05
N PHE A 450 -27.95 -14.87 4.10
CA PHE A 450 -28.59 -15.86 3.24
C PHE A 450 -27.58 -16.62 2.38
N LEU A 451 -26.64 -15.93 1.74
CA LEU A 451 -25.57 -16.55 0.95
C LEU A 451 -24.71 -17.46 1.83
N GLU A 452 -24.17 -16.93 2.92
CA GLU A 452 -23.35 -17.67 3.88
C GLU A 452 -24.06 -18.91 4.41
N THR A 453 -25.33 -18.80 4.77
CA THR A 453 -26.11 -19.92 5.33
C THR A 453 -26.32 -21.03 4.29
N ASN A 454 -26.56 -20.68 3.04
CA ASN A 454 -26.82 -21.63 1.97
C ASN A 454 -25.54 -22.20 1.33
N THR A 455 -24.37 -21.61 1.60
CA THR A 455 -23.06 -22.08 1.09
C THR A 455 -22.15 -22.66 2.18
N ALA A 456 -22.53 -22.59 3.46
CA ALA A 456 -21.74 -23.03 4.63
C ALA A 456 -21.25 -24.50 4.65
N GLY A 457 -21.85 -25.38 3.84
CA GLY A 457 -21.49 -26.81 3.74
C GLY A 457 -20.33 -27.13 2.79
N ALA A 458 -19.89 -26.17 1.97
CA ALA A 458 -18.80 -26.33 1.02
C ALA A 458 -17.54 -25.61 1.56
N LYS A 459 -16.80 -26.26 2.46
CA LYS A 459 -15.56 -25.68 3.03
C LYS A 459 -14.31 -26.14 2.25
N LEU A 460 -13.47 -25.18 1.85
CA LEU A 460 -12.05 -25.41 1.55
C LEU A 460 -11.34 -25.78 2.86
N SER A 461 -10.52 -26.83 2.88
CA SER A 461 -9.80 -27.25 4.09
C SER A 461 -8.71 -26.23 4.46
N GLU A 462 -8.94 -25.55 5.58
CA GLU A 462 -8.10 -24.54 6.22
C GLU A 462 -6.74 -25.10 6.67
N GLY A 463 -5.68 -24.45 6.20
CA GLY A 463 -4.39 -24.30 6.88
C GLY A 463 -4.17 -22.82 7.20
N ALA A 464 -4.97 -22.30 8.13
CA ALA A 464 -4.81 -21.07 8.94
C ALA A 464 -4.33 -19.77 8.25
N ALA A 465 -5.28 -18.96 7.79
CA ALA A 465 -5.70 -17.70 8.41
C ALA A 465 -6.73 -17.01 7.50
N ASP A 466 -7.95 -16.85 7.99
CA ASP A 466 -9.09 -16.25 7.30
C ASP A 466 -8.90 -14.76 6.98
N GLN A 467 -9.22 -14.36 5.73
CA GLN A 467 -10.09 -13.22 5.40
C GLN A 467 -10.52 -13.25 3.92
N GLU A 468 -11.83 -13.07 3.68
CA GLU A 468 -12.54 -13.10 2.39
C GLU A 468 -12.46 -11.78 1.57
N PRO A 469 -12.59 -11.81 0.21
CA PRO A 469 -12.49 -10.64 -0.68
C PRO A 469 -13.79 -10.10 -1.36
N GLN A 470 -14.12 -8.81 -1.20
CA GLN A 470 -15.08 -8.04 -2.03
C GLN A 470 -14.81 -6.53 -1.98
N PRO A 471 -15.22 -5.72 -2.99
CA PRO A 471 -15.09 -5.89 -4.43
C PRO A 471 -14.39 -4.73 -5.13
N SER A 472 -14.10 -4.94 -6.41
CA SER A 472 -13.67 -3.91 -7.34
C SER A 472 -14.85 -3.08 -7.90
N THR A 473 -14.88 -1.79 -7.57
CA THR A 473 -15.01 -0.75 -8.60
C THR A 473 -13.60 -0.28 -8.93
N ALA A 474 -13.18 -0.52 -10.18
CA ALA A 474 -11.78 -0.45 -10.60
C ALA A 474 -11.14 0.94 -10.40
N VAL A 475 -10.48 1.08 -9.25
CA VAL A 475 -9.33 1.92 -8.97
C VAL A 475 -8.21 0.95 -8.62
N ALA A 476 -6.99 1.22 -9.09
CA ALA A 476 -5.83 0.33 -8.99
C ALA A 476 -5.75 -0.38 -7.62
N SER A 477 -6.07 -1.68 -7.62
CA SER A 477 -5.95 -2.55 -6.46
C SER A 477 -4.48 -2.64 -6.08
N ASP A 478 -4.18 -2.29 -4.83
CA ASP A 478 -2.89 -2.58 -4.20
C ASP A 478 -2.64 -4.10 -4.24
N PRO A 479 -1.63 -4.59 -4.96
CA PRO A 479 -1.30 -6.02 -5.01
C PRO A 479 -0.57 -6.52 -3.75
N TYR A 480 -0.35 -5.68 -2.72
CA TYR A 480 0.54 -5.97 -1.60
C TYR A 480 -0.14 -6.04 -0.21
N SER A 481 -1.47 -6.01 -0.11
CA SER A 481 -2.18 -5.88 1.19
C SER A 481 -2.15 -7.12 2.11
N ASP A 482 -1.86 -8.32 1.61
CA ASP A 482 -2.17 -9.56 2.36
C ASP A 482 -1.12 -10.06 3.38
N ALA A 483 0.00 -9.35 3.58
CA ALA A 483 1.05 -9.79 4.51
C ALA A 483 1.06 -9.09 5.88
N TYR A 484 0.29 -8.02 6.07
CA TYR A 484 0.36 -7.19 7.29
C TYR A 484 -0.31 -7.80 8.53
N ALA A 485 -1.13 -8.83 8.37
CA ALA A 485 -1.95 -9.35 9.46
C ALA A 485 -1.24 -10.33 10.43
N ARG A 486 0.04 -10.71 10.21
CA ARG A 486 0.65 -11.84 10.94
C ARG A 486 1.86 -11.56 11.85
N GLN A 487 2.34 -10.33 12.01
CA GLN A 487 3.64 -10.09 12.69
C GLN A 487 3.68 -8.96 13.73
N GLN A 488 2.65 -8.80 14.56
CA GLN A 488 2.82 -8.14 15.87
C GLN A 488 2.50 -9.10 17.00
N GLY A 489 3.50 -9.90 17.35
CA GLY A 489 3.52 -10.70 18.57
C GLY A 489 4.85 -10.53 19.30
N GLN A 490 4.81 -9.74 20.40
CA GLN A 490 5.73 -9.69 21.55
C GLN A 490 6.98 -8.79 21.43
N SER A 491 7.36 -7.96 22.41
CA SER A 491 6.86 -7.73 23.77
C SER A 491 7.18 -6.31 24.30
N GLU A 492 6.16 -5.58 24.74
CA GLU A 492 6.22 -4.84 26.00
C GLU A 492 5.12 -5.43 26.89
N THR A 493 5.40 -5.69 28.16
CA THR A 493 4.47 -6.37 29.08
C THR A 493 3.30 -5.47 29.44
N HIS A 494 2.37 -5.32 28.50
CA HIS A 494 1.01 -4.84 28.73
C HIS A 494 0.07 -6.04 28.61
N PRO A 495 -0.97 -6.14 29.47
CA PRO A 495 -1.94 -7.23 29.38
C PRO A 495 -2.55 -7.26 27.98
N ALA A 496 -2.73 -8.46 27.41
CA ALA A 496 -3.23 -8.63 26.05
C ALA A 496 -4.66 -8.07 25.94
N THR A 497 -4.76 -6.88 25.37
CA THR A 497 -5.99 -6.15 25.07
C THR A 497 -6.44 -6.43 23.64
N SER A 498 -7.75 -6.38 23.39
CA SER A 498 -8.39 -6.76 22.12
C SER A 498 -8.64 -5.60 21.16
N ILE A 499 -8.64 -4.36 21.67
CA ILE A 499 -8.98 -3.10 20.98
C ILE A 499 -7.90 -2.03 21.21
N ILE A 500 -7.34 -1.91 22.42
CA ILE A 500 -6.33 -0.87 22.73
C ILE A 500 -4.91 -1.46 22.58
N PRO A 501 -3.93 -0.75 22.01
CA PRO A 501 -4.03 0.56 21.39
C PRO A 501 -4.72 0.52 20.02
N GLU A 502 -5.63 1.45 19.80
CA GLU A 502 -6.21 1.70 18.49
C GLU A 502 -5.39 2.79 17.78
N THR A 503 -4.97 2.53 16.54
CA THR A 503 -4.01 3.36 15.81
C THR A 503 -4.50 3.87 14.46
N GLN A 504 -5.72 3.53 14.05
CA GLN A 504 -6.31 4.01 12.80
C GLN A 504 -6.95 5.39 13.00
N PHE A 505 -6.73 6.30 12.05
CA PHE A 505 -7.37 7.62 12.03
C PHE A 505 -8.77 7.53 11.41
N ILE A 506 -9.69 8.35 11.91
CA ILE A 506 -11.01 8.54 11.30
C ILE A 506 -10.98 9.81 10.46
N SER A 507 -11.55 9.80 9.26
CA SER A 507 -11.57 10.98 8.38
C SER A 507 -12.94 11.25 7.77
N TYR A 508 -13.23 12.53 7.52
CA TYR A 508 -14.46 13.01 6.91
C TYR A 508 -14.21 13.44 5.47
N LYS A 509 -14.02 12.47 4.57
CA LYS A 509 -13.68 12.70 3.15
C LYS A 509 -14.90 12.73 2.22
N GLU A 510 -16.02 12.14 2.64
CA GLU A 510 -17.21 12.04 1.80
C GLU A 510 -17.90 13.39 1.58
N PHE A 511 -18.41 13.59 0.36
CA PHE A 511 -19.26 14.73 0.00
C PHE A 511 -20.09 14.44 -1.26
N LYS A 512 -21.11 15.27 -1.50
CA LYS A 512 -21.88 15.29 -2.76
C LYS A 512 -21.55 16.56 -3.51
N GLN A 513 -20.92 16.43 -4.68
CA GLN A 513 -20.48 17.56 -5.48
C GLN A 513 -21.64 18.51 -5.82
N ASP A 514 -22.77 17.98 -6.28
CA ASP A 514 -23.95 18.80 -6.61
C ASP A 514 -24.48 19.58 -5.40
N SER A 515 -24.37 19.04 -4.19
CA SER A 515 -24.81 19.76 -2.98
C SER A 515 -23.91 20.95 -2.67
N ILE A 516 -22.59 20.79 -2.80
CA ILE A 516 -21.63 21.86 -2.53
C ILE A 516 -21.74 22.95 -3.61
N THR A 517 -21.76 22.55 -4.88
CA THR A 517 -21.81 23.49 -6.01
C THR A 517 -23.12 24.30 -6.03
N ASN A 518 -24.27 23.64 -5.86
CA ASN A 518 -25.57 24.34 -5.76
C ASN A 518 -25.68 25.18 -4.49
N GLY A 519 -25.14 24.70 -3.37
CA GLY A 519 -25.04 25.44 -2.12
C GLY A 519 -24.21 26.71 -2.27
N LEU A 520 -23.05 26.63 -2.94
CA LEU A 520 -22.16 27.74 -3.21
C LEU A 520 -22.83 28.81 -4.06
N LYS A 521 -23.44 28.42 -5.18
CA LYS A 521 -24.20 29.32 -6.06
C LYS A 521 -25.31 30.05 -5.30
N LYS A 522 -26.11 29.31 -4.53
CA LYS A 522 -27.21 29.87 -3.74
C LYS A 522 -26.71 30.84 -2.68
N LEU A 523 -25.74 30.45 -1.87
CA LEU A 523 -25.21 31.28 -0.78
C LEU A 523 -24.42 32.48 -1.31
N ASN A 524 -23.78 32.37 -2.47
CA ASN A 524 -23.10 33.49 -3.12
C ASN A 524 -24.10 34.60 -3.46
N SER A 525 -25.26 34.25 -4.03
CA SER A 525 -26.30 35.22 -4.42
C SER A 525 -26.89 36.01 -3.24
N SER A 526 -26.76 35.50 -2.01
CA SER A 526 -27.26 36.16 -0.80
C SER A 526 -26.22 37.06 -0.10
N GLN A 527 -24.99 37.18 -0.64
CA GLN A 527 -23.97 38.06 -0.07
C GLN A 527 -24.04 39.48 -0.64
N ASP A 528 -23.45 40.44 0.06
CA ASP A 528 -23.23 41.79 -0.46
C ASP A 528 -22.42 41.75 -1.76
N GLN A 529 -22.72 42.62 -2.72
CA GLN A 529 -22.11 42.60 -4.06
C GLN A 529 -20.57 42.65 -4.04
N SER A 530 -19.97 43.28 -3.03
CA SER A 530 -18.50 43.34 -2.86
C SER A 530 -17.86 42.03 -2.36
N LYS A 531 -18.67 41.06 -1.90
CA LYS A 531 -18.23 39.77 -1.33
C LYS A 531 -18.61 38.57 -2.21
N GLN A 532 -19.37 38.81 -3.27
CA GLN A 532 -19.78 37.77 -4.21
C GLN A 532 -18.59 37.32 -5.08
N PHE A 533 -18.57 36.03 -5.38
CA PHE A 533 -17.76 35.47 -6.45
C PHE A 533 -18.43 35.70 -7.80
N THR A 534 -17.61 35.94 -8.81
CA THR A 534 -17.99 35.95 -10.22
C THR A 534 -18.41 34.56 -10.69
N LEU A 535 -19.11 34.48 -11.82
CA LEU A 535 -19.48 33.20 -12.43
C LEU A 535 -18.25 32.37 -12.84
N GLU A 536 -17.17 33.05 -13.24
CA GLU A 536 -15.89 32.43 -13.58
C GLU A 536 -15.21 31.83 -12.35
N GLU A 537 -15.15 32.57 -11.23
CA GLU A 537 -14.63 32.05 -9.95
C GLU A 537 -15.44 30.85 -9.46
N ILE A 538 -16.78 30.90 -9.54
CA ILE A 538 -17.63 29.76 -9.16
C ILE A 538 -17.33 28.56 -10.06
N SER A 539 -17.28 28.75 -11.38
CA SER A 539 -17.00 27.65 -12.32
C SER A 539 -15.61 27.05 -12.07
N SER A 540 -14.62 27.87 -11.72
CA SER A 540 -13.27 27.42 -11.35
C SER A 540 -13.28 26.61 -10.07
N ILE A 541 -14.04 27.01 -9.05
CA ILE A 541 -14.20 26.23 -7.82
C ILE A 541 -14.89 24.89 -8.14
N GLU A 542 -15.92 24.89 -8.99
CA GLU A 542 -16.64 23.68 -9.39
C GLU A 542 -15.73 22.68 -10.12
N SER A 543 -14.90 23.15 -11.04
CA SER A 543 -13.91 22.29 -11.72
C SER A 543 -12.86 21.77 -10.75
N SER A 544 -12.36 22.61 -9.84
CA SER A 544 -11.33 22.19 -8.88
C SER A 544 -11.85 21.18 -7.87
N ILE A 545 -13.11 21.30 -7.41
CA ILE A 545 -13.74 20.30 -6.53
C ILE A 545 -13.93 18.96 -7.24
N SER A 546 -14.22 18.99 -8.55
CA SER A 546 -14.41 17.77 -9.36
C SER A 546 -13.11 16.96 -9.53
N ASN A 547 -11.96 17.62 -9.41
CA ASN A 547 -10.65 17.01 -9.54
C ASN A 547 -9.62 17.64 -8.58
N LEU A 548 -9.77 17.37 -7.28
CA LEU A 548 -8.79 17.74 -6.23
C LEU A 548 -7.55 16.82 -6.28
N SER A 549 -6.91 16.69 -7.45
CA SER A 549 -5.71 15.87 -7.65
C SER A 549 -4.45 16.69 -7.93
N SER A 550 -4.59 17.99 -8.26
CA SER A 550 -3.46 18.89 -8.52
C SER A 550 -3.30 19.93 -7.42
N SER A 551 -2.06 20.25 -7.05
CA SER A 551 -1.71 21.29 -6.08
C SER A 551 -2.40 22.64 -6.37
N ASP A 552 -2.42 23.07 -7.64
CA ASP A 552 -3.09 24.31 -8.08
C ASP A 552 -4.59 24.32 -7.74
N ALA A 553 -5.27 23.18 -7.91
CA ALA A 553 -6.70 23.05 -7.60
C ALA A 553 -6.96 23.13 -6.09
N VAL A 554 -6.08 22.52 -5.28
CA VAL A 554 -6.16 22.54 -3.82
C VAL A 554 -5.90 23.94 -3.28
N GLU A 555 -4.87 24.63 -3.78
CA GLU A 555 -4.53 26.01 -3.40
C GLU A 555 -5.67 26.97 -3.76
N LEU A 556 -6.23 26.86 -4.96
CA LEU A 556 -7.36 27.67 -5.41
C LEU A 556 -8.60 27.46 -4.52
N VAL A 557 -8.92 26.21 -4.19
CA VAL A 557 -10.05 25.88 -3.31
C VAL A 557 -9.83 26.45 -1.91
N LEU A 558 -8.63 26.34 -1.34
CA LEU A 558 -8.30 26.93 -0.05
C LEU A 558 -8.38 28.46 -0.07
N GLN A 559 -7.85 29.10 -1.11
CA GLN A 559 -7.92 30.55 -1.27
C GLN A 559 -9.37 31.06 -1.25
N HIS A 560 -10.24 30.43 -2.03
CA HIS A 560 -11.66 30.80 -2.07
C HIS A 560 -12.40 30.42 -0.78
N ALA A 561 -12.08 29.29 -0.17
CA ALA A 561 -12.65 28.89 1.11
C ALA A 561 -12.28 29.87 2.23
N ASN A 562 -11.03 30.34 2.27
CA ASN A 562 -10.57 31.37 3.20
C ASN A 562 -11.27 32.71 2.97
N LYS A 563 -11.54 33.09 1.71
CA LYS A 563 -12.36 34.26 1.39
C LYS A 563 -13.80 34.11 1.92
N ILE A 564 -14.39 32.92 1.83
CA ILE A 564 -15.72 32.62 2.39
C ILE A 564 -15.70 32.73 3.92
N THR A 565 -14.80 32.04 4.60
CA THR A 565 -14.75 31.99 6.08
C THR A 565 -14.46 33.36 6.69
N SER A 566 -13.69 34.22 6.01
CA SER A 566 -13.36 35.56 6.49
C SER A 566 -14.43 36.61 6.20
N SER A 567 -15.11 36.57 5.04
CA SER A 567 -15.93 37.70 4.57
C SER A 567 -17.44 37.48 4.57
N TRP A 568 -17.92 36.23 4.48
CA TRP A 568 -19.34 35.93 4.39
C TRP A 568 -20.07 36.00 5.73
N VAL A 569 -21.39 36.14 5.70
CA VAL A 569 -22.24 36.10 6.91
C VAL A 569 -22.13 34.72 7.60
N THR A 570 -22.21 34.69 8.93
CA THR A 570 -21.93 33.49 9.75
C THR A 570 -22.70 32.23 9.32
N SER A 571 -23.97 32.38 8.92
CA SER A 571 -24.80 31.26 8.43
C SER A 571 -24.30 30.64 7.13
N SER A 572 -23.53 31.39 6.34
CA SER A 572 -22.98 30.97 5.04
C SER A 572 -21.54 30.49 5.13
N LYS A 573 -20.82 30.78 6.23
CA LYS A 573 -19.40 30.38 6.42
C LYS A 573 -19.18 28.86 6.43
N LEU A 574 -20.23 28.09 6.75
CA LEU A 574 -20.20 26.64 6.81
C LEU A 574 -19.62 26.00 5.53
N ILE A 575 -19.98 26.53 4.36
CA ILE A 575 -19.50 25.99 3.09
C ILE A 575 -17.99 26.22 2.88
N GLY A 576 -17.43 27.29 3.44
CA GLY A 576 -15.99 27.52 3.44
C GLY A 576 -15.25 26.44 4.24
N TYR A 577 -15.76 26.09 5.42
CA TYR A 577 -15.20 24.98 6.21
C TYR A 577 -15.41 23.62 5.53
N ASP A 578 -16.52 23.44 4.82
CA ASP A 578 -16.78 22.24 4.02
C ASP A 578 -15.74 22.08 2.90
N LEU A 579 -15.36 23.17 2.24
CA LEU A 579 -14.30 23.18 1.24
C LEU A 579 -12.91 22.94 1.86
N ILE A 580 -12.60 23.59 2.99
CA ILE A 580 -11.32 23.40 3.70
C ILE A 580 -11.14 21.93 4.09
N ARG A 581 -12.15 21.28 4.69
CA ARG A 581 -12.01 19.88 5.11
C ARG A 581 -11.78 18.92 3.93
N LEU A 582 -12.25 19.27 2.74
CA LEU A 582 -12.09 18.44 1.53
C LEU A 582 -10.73 18.66 0.88
N ALA A 583 -10.20 19.89 0.96
CA ALA A 583 -8.89 20.23 0.43
C ALA A 583 -7.75 19.65 1.28
N ILE A 584 -7.85 19.68 2.60
CA ILE A 584 -6.77 19.28 3.53
C ILE A 584 -6.20 17.87 3.26
N PRO A 585 -7.02 16.80 3.08
CA PRO A 585 -6.49 15.46 2.81
C PRO A 585 -5.80 15.30 1.46
N LYS A 586 -5.80 16.34 0.62
CA LYS A 586 -5.20 16.37 -0.72
C LYS A 586 -3.90 17.18 -0.75
N ILE A 587 -3.58 17.88 0.34
CA ILE A 587 -2.30 18.58 0.50
C ILE A 587 -1.27 17.54 0.92
N THR A 588 -0.21 17.40 0.14
CA THR A 588 0.84 16.43 0.42
C THR A 588 1.74 16.91 1.56
N ALA A 589 2.51 16.00 2.16
CA ALA A 589 3.54 16.39 3.11
C ALA A 589 4.55 17.37 2.50
N HIS A 590 4.86 17.22 1.20
CA HIS A 590 5.76 18.10 0.46
C HIS A 590 5.23 19.53 0.38
N ASP A 591 3.94 19.71 0.08
CA ASP A 591 3.30 21.02 -0.01
C ASP A 591 3.40 21.80 1.31
N TYR A 592 3.13 21.13 2.44
CA TYR A 592 3.26 21.74 3.77
C TYR A 592 4.71 22.10 4.11
N LEU A 593 5.67 21.22 3.78
CA LEU A 593 7.09 21.47 4.05
C LEU A 593 7.67 22.62 3.21
N ARG A 594 7.16 22.84 1.99
CA ARG A 594 7.60 23.96 1.14
C ARG A 594 6.92 25.28 1.46
N ASN A 595 5.72 25.25 2.03
CA ASN A 595 4.94 26.45 2.26
C ASN A 595 4.20 26.41 3.60
N GLU A 596 4.84 26.96 4.64
CA GLU A 596 4.26 27.04 5.98
C GLU A 596 2.97 27.87 6.03
N ALA A 597 2.77 28.77 5.06
CA ALA A 597 1.59 29.63 5.01
C ALA A 597 0.28 28.84 4.81
N ILE A 598 0.35 27.63 4.25
CA ILE A 598 -0.82 26.76 4.10
C ILE A 598 -1.28 26.28 5.48
N ALA A 599 -0.36 25.75 6.29
CA ALA A 599 -0.63 25.30 7.66
C ALA A 599 -1.10 26.47 8.54
N GLU A 600 -0.44 27.64 8.44
CA GLU A 600 -0.83 28.86 9.13
C GLU A 600 -2.25 29.32 8.73
N SER A 601 -2.56 29.28 7.44
CA SER A 601 -3.87 29.68 6.94
C SER A 601 -4.98 28.77 7.43
N VAL A 602 -4.77 27.45 7.46
CA VAL A 602 -5.74 26.49 7.99
C VAL A 602 -5.94 26.72 9.49
N SER A 603 -4.85 26.88 10.23
CA SER A 603 -4.87 27.18 11.67
C SER A 603 -5.67 28.45 11.98
N LYS A 604 -5.39 29.55 11.28
CA LYS A 604 -6.11 30.83 11.44
C LYS A 604 -7.59 30.72 11.10
N SER A 605 -7.94 29.94 10.07
CA SER A 605 -9.34 29.68 9.71
C SER A 605 -10.08 28.90 10.80
N ILE A 606 -9.41 27.96 11.48
CA ILE A 606 -9.98 27.24 12.64
C ILE A 606 -10.20 28.20 13.81
N GLU A 607 -9.19 28.98 14.20
CA GLU A 607 -9.27 29.93 15.31
C GLU A 607 -10.40 30.94 15.11
N SER A 608 -10.40 31.63 13.96
CA SER A 608 -11.44 32.62 13.63
C SER A 608 -12.83 32.01 13.49
N GLY A 609 -12.92 30.72 13.16
CA GLY A 609 -14.17 29.98 13.12
C GLY A 609 -14.76 29.78 14.50
N LEU A 610 -13.94 29.30 15.44
CA LEU A 610 -14.35 29.03 16.82
C LEU A 610 -14.81 30.30 17.55
N ASP A 611 -14.22 31.45 17.23
CA ASP A 611 -14.63 32.75 17.76
C ASP A 611 -16.08 33.11 17.42
N VAL A 612 -16.56 32.74 16.22
CA VAL A 612 -17.89 33.10 15.71
C VAL A 612 -18.94 31.99 15.86
N VAL A 613 -18.58 30.83 16.42
CA VAL A 613 -19.54 29.77 16.76
C VAL A 613 -20.47 30.27 17.88
N ASP A 614 -21.72 30.52 17.53
CA ASP A 614 -22.80 30.79 18.50
C ASP A 614 -23.33 29.50 19.15
N LEU A 615 -23.89 29.61 20.35
CA LEU A 615 -24.42 28.52 21.17
C LEU A 615 -25.55 27.73 20.48
N SER A 616 -26.26 28.36 19.55
CA SER A 616 -27.32 27.74 18.74
C SER A 616 -26.82 27.03 17.47
N ASN A 617 -25.54 27.20 17.10
CA ASN A 617 -25.00 26.78 15.81
C ASN A 617 -24.06 25.56 15.93
N ALA A 618 -24.64 24.42 16.32
CA ALA A 618 -23.92 23.14 16.38
C ALA A 618 -23.35 22.71 15.00
N THR A 619 -23.93 23.17 13.90
CA THR A 619 -23.50 22.76 12.55
C THR A 619 -22.18 23.42 12.13
N LEU A 620 -21.99 24.71 12.42
CA LEU A 620 -20.71 25.38 12.16
C LEU A 620 -19.59 24.79 13.04
N PHE A 621 -19.88 24.58 14.33
CA PHE A 621 -18.96 23.89 15.23
C PHE A 621 -18.55 22.53 14.68
N MET A 622 -19.53 21.70 14.27
CA MET A 622 -19.27 20.41 13.66
C MET A 622 -18.31 20.51 12.46
N MET A 623 -18.52 21.45 11.53
CA MET A 623 -17.63 21.58 10.36
C MET A 623 -16.21 21.99 10.74
N ILE A 624 -16.03 22.90 11.69
CA ILE A 624 -14.70 23.28 12.17
C ILE A 624 -13.99 22.09 12.82
N ILE A 625 -14.73 21.28 13.60
CA ILE A 625 -14.17 20.05 14.17
C ILE A 625 -13.82 19.04 13.07
N LYS A 626 -14.62 18.90 12.00
CA LYS A 626 -14.27 18.02 10.87
C LYS A 626 -13.01 18.48 10.12
N VAL A 627 -12.79 19.80 10.03
CA VAL A 627 -11.53 20.36 9.51
C VAL A 627 -10.36 19.92 10.40
N LEU A 628 -10.48 20.08 11.73
CA LEU A 628 -9.46 19.64 12.69
C LEU A 628 -9.17 18.12 12.58
N VAL A 629 -10.20 17.30 12.46
CA VAL A 629 -10.08 15.84 12.28
C VAL A 629 -9.31 15.50 11.00
N ASN A 630 -9.66 16.10 9.86
CA ASN A 630 -8.95 15.82 8.62
C ASN A 630 -7.52 16.39 8.59
N PHE A 631 -7.22 17.39 9.42
CA PHE A 631 -5.91 18.01 9.50
C PHE A 631 -4.90 17.18 10.29
N ILE A 632 -5.36 16.44 11.30
CA ILE A 632 -4.50 15.79 12.29
C ILE A 632 -3.47 14.80 11.71
N ASP A 633 -3.84 14.05 10.68
CA ASP A 633 -2.99 13.05 10.02
C ASP A 633 -2.16 13.66 8.87
N THR A 634 -1.87 14.96 8.94
CA THR A 634 -1.09 15.67 7.91
C THR A 634 0.19 16.27 8.48
N ALA A 635 1.22 16.40 7.65
CA ALA A 635 2.46 17.09 8.05
C ALA A 635 2.21 18.54 8.49
N GLY A 636 1.20 19.20 7.92
CA GLY A 636 0.79 20.55 8.29
C GLY A 636 0.29 20.67 9.73
N PHE A 637 -0.35 19.64 10.28
CA PHE A 637 -0.75 19.65 11.69
C PHE A 637 0.47 19.66 12.62
N SER A 638 1.46 18.81 12.33
CA SER A 638 2.72 18.80 13.09
C SER A 638 3.43 20.15 12.99
N GLN A 639 3.50 20.73 11.79
CA GLN A 639 4.10 22.05 11.57
C GLN A 639 3.35 23.18 12.30
N ALA A 640 2.01 23.14 12.33
CA ALA A 640 1.21 24.19 12.95
C ALA A 640 1.15 24.09 14.48
N PHE A 641 1.17 22.88 15.03
CA PHE A 641 0.69 22.62 16.39
C PHE A 641 1.63 21.84 17.30
N ILE A 642 2.79 21.37 16.82
CA ILE A 642 3.73 20.56 17.59
C ILE A 642 5.11 21.25 17.63
N ASP A 643 5.58 21.58 18.83
CA ASP A 643 6.87 22.23 19.06
C ASP A 643 7.82 21.33 19.87
N PRO A 644 9.15 21.44 19.68
CA PRO A 644 10.13 20.76 20.53
C PRO A 644 10.06 21.28 21.96
N PHE A 645 10.13 20.37 22.93
CA PHE A 645 10.03 20.70 24.34
C PHE A 645 11.41 21.06 24.91
N ASN A 646 11.55 22.28 25.43
CA ASN A 646 12.80 22.80 26.03
C ASN A 646 14.03 22.68 25.11
N GLY A 647 13.85 22.74 23.80
CA GLY A 647 14.93 22.60 22.82
C GLY A 647 15.50 21.18 22.70
N ASP A 648 14.85 20.18 23.31
CA ASP A 648 15.19 18.77 23.13
C ASP A 648 14.52 18.23 21.85
N PRO A 649 15.30 17.83 20.82
CA PRO A 649 14.74 17.38 19.54
C PRO A 649 14.07 16.00 19.63
N THR A 650 14.16 15.32 20.78
CA THR A 650 13.55 14.00 21.01
C THR A 650 12.21 14.07 21.75
N LYS A 651 11.82 15.26 22.21
CA LYS A 651 10.60 15.50 22.99
C LYS A 651 9.78 16.60 22.35
N TYR A 652 8.50 16.35 22.15
CA TYR A 652 7.57 17.32 21.57
C TYR A 652 6.38 17.55 22.48
N ILE A 653 5.76 18.72 22.34
CA ILE A 653 4.50 19.07 22.99
C ILE A 653 3.58 19.76 21.99
N PHE A 654 2.28 19.73 22.28
CA PHE A 654 1.35 20.63 21.62
C PHE A 654 1.64 22.09 22.01
N ASN A 655 1.79 22.96 21.01
CA ASN A 655 2.18 24.35 21.22
C ASN A 655 1.06 25.22 21.82
N THR A 656 1.40 26.43 22.28
CA THR A 656 0.45 27.34 22.94
C THR A 656 -0.77 27.68 22.08
N PRO A 657 -0.64 28.01 20.77
CA PRO A 657 -1.80 28.19 19.88
C PRO A 657 -2.76 27.00 19.90
N PHE A 658 -2.25 25.78 19.76
CA PHE A 658 -3.11 24.59 19.80
C PHE A 658 -3.80 24.39 21.15
N GLN A 659 -3.10 24.65 22.26
CA GLN A 659 -3.71 24.59 23.60
C GLN A 659 -4.86 25.60 23.77
N ASN A 660 -4.77 26.77 23.13
CA ASN A 660 -5.85 27.74 23.10
C ASN A 660 -7.04 27.21 22.26
N ILE A 661 -6.78 26.59 21.10
CA ILE A 661 -7.81 25.93 20.29
C ILE A 661 -8.54 24.87 21.11
N LEU A 662 -7.82 23.98 21.80
CA LEU A 662 -8.42 22.95 22.67
C LEU A 662 -9.31 23.58 23.76
N THR A 663 -8.87 24.69 24.36
CA THR A 663 -9.63 25.42 25.38
C THR A 663 -10.93 25.97 24.82
N GLN A 664 -10.87 26.62 23.64
CA GLN A 664 -12.04 27.17 22.95
C GLN A 664 -13.02 26.07 22.53
N VAL A 665 -12.51 24.96 21.97
CA VAL A 665 -13.31 23.79 21.60
C VAL A 665 -14.09 23.27 22.82
N GLY A 666 -13.43 23.13 23.96
CA GLY A 666 -14.10 22.72 25.20
C GLY A 666 -15.12 23.74 25.73
N ASP A 667 -14.83 25.03 25.62
CA ASP A 667 -15.77 26.10 26.03
C ASP A 667 -17.03 26.13 25.14
N ARG A 668 -16.87 25.91 23.83
CA ARG A 668 -18.01 25.87 22.90
C ARG A 668 -18.83 24.59 23.11
N ALA A 669 -18.17 23.43 23.18
CA ALA A 669 -18.84 22.14 23.36
C ALA A 669 -19.74 22.10 24.60
N THR A 670 -19.30 22.67 25.72
CA THR A 670 -20.08 22.70 26.98
C THR A 670 -21.26 23.68 26.98
N LYS A 671 -21.27 24.66 26.07
CA LYS A 671 -22.30 25.70 26.00
C LYS A 671 -23.27 25.52 24.81
N LEU A 672 -22.98 24.58 23.90
CA LEU A 672 -23.89 24.26 22.79
C LEU A 672 -25.25 23.82 23.32
N ASP A 673 -26.32 24.35 22.73
CA ASP A 673 -27.69 23.95 23.05
C ASP A 673 -27.92 22.48 22.65
N PRO A 674 -28.23 21.57 23.60
CA PRO A 674 -28.49 20.16 23.29
C PRO A 674 -29.69 19.93 22.36
N SER A 675 -30.59 20.91 22.24
CA SER A 675 -31.73 20.88 21.31
C SER A 675 -31.38 21.36 19.90
N ALA A 676 -30.17 21.89 19.69
CA ALA A 676 -29.73 22.38 18.39
C ALA A 676 -29.70 21.28 17.34
N LYS A 677 -30.07 21.64 16.12
CA LYS A 677 -30.00 20.74 14.97
C LYS A 677 -28.56 20.24 14.78
N LEU A 678 -28.39 18.92 14.66
CA LEU A 678 -27.11 18.23 14.52
C LEU A 678 -26.19 18.29 15.75
N TYR A 679 -26.71 18.62 16.94
CA TYR A 679 -25.95 18.57 18.19
C TYR A 679 -25.22 17.23 18.39
N GLY A 680 -25.93 16.09 18.30
CA GLY A 680 -25.32 14.77 18.46
C GLY A 680 -24.20 14.48 17.45
N ALA A 681 -24.35 14.92 16.19
CA ALA A 681 -23.33 14.78 15.16
C ALA A 681 -22.11 15.67 15.44
N ALA A 682 -22.33 16.89 15.96
CA ALA A 682 -21.26 17.81 16.37
C ALA A 682 -20.42 17.24 17.52
N ILE A 683 -21.08 16.67 18.53
CA ILE A 683 -20.38 16.04 19.66
C ILE A 683 -19.69 14.73 19.25
N THR A 684 -20.25 13.98 18.30
CA THR A 684 -19.57 12.80 17.72
C THR A 684 -18.31 13.20 16.94
N ALA A 685 -18.36 14.28 16.15
CA ALA A 685 -17.18 14.81 15.49
C ALA A 685 -16.11 15.24 16.51
N LEU A 686 -16.51 15.84 17.64
CA LEU A 686 -15.59 16.21 18.72
C LEU A 686 -14.95 14.98 19.39
N ALA A 687 -15.71 13.94 19.65
CA ALA A 687 -15.18 12.68 20.15
C ALA A 687 -14.19 12.03 19.16
N THR A 688 -14.45 12.19 17.85
CA THR A 688 -13.54 11.74 16.77
C THR A 688 -12.21 12.49 16.83
N PHE A 689 -12.25 13.82 16.96
CA PHE A 689 -11.05 14.64 17.07
C PHE A 689 -10.16 14.23 18.26
N ILE A 690 -10.77 13.93 19.41
CA ILE A 690 -10.04 13.49 20.61
C ILE A 690 -9.48 12.09 20.44
N TYR A 691 -10.24 11.21 19.79
CA TYR A 691 -9.78 9.89 19.40
C TYR A 691 -8.53 10.00 18.52
N ASP A 692 -8.54 10.83 17.47
CA ASP A 692 -7.39 10.98 16.58
C ASP A 692 -6.20 11.66 17.28
N LEU A 693 -6.46 12.55 18.26
CA LEU A 693 -5.41 13.10 19.13
C LEU A 693 -4.72 12.05 19.99
N SER A 694 -5.44 10.99 20.38
CA SER A 694 -4.84 9.85 21.07
C SER A 694 -4.01 8.98 20.13
N THR A 695 -4.43 8.87 18.87
CA THR A 695 -3.71 8.14 17.81
C THR A 695 -2.40 8.83 17.44
N ILE A 696 -2.41 10.15 17.24
CA ILE A 696 -1.19 10.91 16.93
C ILE A 696 -0.19 10.90 18.10
N GLN A 697 -0.68 10.87 19.35
CA GLN A 697 0.16 10.69 20.55
C GLN A 697 0.93 9.37 20.50
N ILE A 698 0.27 8.27 20.11
CA ILE A 698 0.90 6.94 19.99
C ILE A 698 1.91 6.93 18.84
N LYS A 699 1.52 7.42 17.67
CA LYS A 699 2.33 7.36 16.44
C LYS A 699 3.54 8.30 16.45
N THR A 700 3.46 9.43 17.15
CA THR A 700 4.54 10.43 17.16
C THR A 700 5.52 10.15 18.30
N LYS A 701 6.67 9.55 17.96
CA LYS A 701 7.69 9.10 18.95
C LYS A 701 8.01 10.17 19.98
N GLY A 702 8.29 11.41 19.59
CA GLY A 702 8.67 12.43 20.57
C GLY A 702 7.51 13.05 21.36
N LEU A 703 6.25 12.93 20.91
CA LEU A 703 5.10 13.16 21.80
C LEU A 703 5.03 12.06 22.86
N ASN A 704 5.22 10.80 22.43
CA ASN A 704 5.17 9.62 23.32
C ASN A 704 6.32 9.59 24.35
N CYS A 705 7.51 10.08 24.00
CA CYS A 705 8.68 10.16 24.88
C CYS A 705 8.42 10.85 26.23
N HIS A 706 7.38 11.70 26.33
CA HIS A 706 6.96 12.31 27.59
C HIS A 706 5.43 12.47 27.68
N SER A 707 4.71 11.37 27.46
CA SER A 707 3.24 11.31 27.37
C SER A 707 2.47 12.06 28.47
N SER A 708 2.98 12.11 29.70
CA SER A 708 2.32 12.85 30.80
C SER A 708 2.30 14.37 30.63
N ILE A 709 3.27 14.95 29.91
CA ILE A 709 3.31 16.41 29.63
C ILE A 709 2.63 16.70 28.31
N SER A 710 2.96 15.94 27.26
CA SER A 710 2.44 16.18 25.90
C SER A 710 0.92 15.96 25.83
N ALA A 711 0.37 14.94 26.51
CA ALA A 711 -1.07 14.70 26.53
C ALA A 711 -1.86 15.64 27.46
N ALA A 712 -1.21 16.34 28.40
CA ALA A 712 -1.89 17.08 29.46
C ALA A 712 -2.95 18.10 28.95
N PRO A 713 -2.74 18.85 27.86
CA PRO A 713 -3.77 19.74 27.32
C PRO A 713 -5.02 18.99 26.82
N VAL A 714 -4.83 17.82 26.19
CA VAL A 714 -5.95 17.00 25.68
C VAL A 714 -6.69 16.35 26.83
N LEU A 715 -6.00 15.86 27.86
CA LEU A 715 -6.64 15.29 29.05
C LEU A 715 -7.51 16.31 29.79
N LYS A 716 -7.05 17.57 29.90
CA LYS A 716 -7.86 18.67 30.45
C LYS A 716 -9.14 18.92 29.63
N LEU A 717 -9.05 18.81 28.30
CA LEU A 717 -10.23 18.89 27.43
C LEU A 717 -11.19 17.72 27.71
N VAL A 718 -10.70 16.48 27.73
CA VAL A 718 -11.47 15.26 28.03
C VAL A 718 -12.23 15.40 29.36
N ASP A 719 -11.55 15.83 30.42
CA ASP A 719 -12.17 16.01 31.74
C ASP A 719 -13.30 17.05 31.73
N LYS A 720 -13.16 18.10 30.92
CA LYS A 720 -14.15 19.17 30.80
C LYS A 720 -15.41 18.75 30.04
N ILE A 721 -15.29 17.89 29.03
CA ILE A 721 -16.39 17.55 28.11
C ILE A 721 -16.89 16.11 28.23
N GLY A 722 -16.26 15.26 29.04
CA GLY A 722 -16.58 13.83 29.08
C GLY A 722 -18.06 13.54 29.33
N ASP A 723 -18.68 14.25 30.28
CA ASP A 723 -20.13 14.12 30.53
C ASP A 723 -20.98 14.61 29.34
N VAL A 724 -20.57 15.68 28.67
CA VAL A 724 -21.25 16.20 27.46
C VAL A 724 -21.24 15.15 26.34
N VAL A 725 -20.08 14.52 26.14
CA VAL A 725 -19.87 13.51 25.10
C VAL A 725 -20.68 12.25 25.36
N VAL A 726 -20.57 11.67 26.56
CA VAL A 726 -21.25 10.41 26.92
C VAL A 726 -22.77 10.56 26.93
N ASN A 727 -23.29 11.72 27.30
CA ASN A 727 -24.73 12.00 27.29
C ASN A 727 -25.27 12.26 25.88
N SER A 728 -24.43 12.51 24.89
CA SER A 728 -24.86 12.86 23.52
C SER A 728 -25.24 11.64 22.68
N SER A 729 -24.39 10.60 22.66
CA SER A 729 -24.62 9.36 21.92
C SER A 729 -23.67 8.25 22.40
N ALA A 730 -24.07 7.00 22.17
CA ALA A 730 -23.26 5.83 22.47
C ALA A 730 -21.93 5.81 21.69
N GLU A 731 -21.99 6.19 20.40
CA GLU A 731 -20.84 6.23 19.49
C GLU A 731 -19.82 7.30 19.91
N ALA A 732 -20.27 8.49 20.30
CA ALA A 732 -19.38 9.53 20.80
C ALA A 732 -18.70 9.10 22.11
N GLY A 733 -19.45 8.46 23.02
CA GLY A 733 -18.91 7.89 24.25
C GLY A 733 -17.87 6.77 23.99
N TYR A 734 -18.10 5.93 22.98
CA TYR A 734 -17.17 4.87 22.59
C TYR A 734 -15.83 5.42 22.09
N ARG A 735 -15.86 6.41 21.18
CA ARG A 735 -14.64 7.07 20.66
C ARG A 735 -13.83 7.73 21.78
N LEU A 736 -14.51 8.37 22.73
CA LEU A 736 -13.85 8.97 23.90
C LEU A 736 -13.25 7.91 24.85
N ALA A 737 -13.91 6.76 25.01
CA ALA A 737 -13.40 5.65 25.79
C ALA A 737 -12.15 5.00 25.16
N ILE A 738 -12.09 4.89 23.82
CA ILE A 738 -10.86 4.49 23.12
C ILE A 738 -9.75 5.50 23.36
N ALA A 739 -10.02 6.79 23.22
CA ALA A 739 -9.02 7.84 23.45
C ALA A 739 -8.43 7.75 24.87
N TYR A 740 -9.28 7.52 25.88
CA TYR A 740 -8.84 7.27 27.26
C TYR A 740 -7.92 6.03 27.36
N GLY A 741 -8.30 4.93 26.71
CA GLY A 741 -7.50 3.70 26.66
C GLY A 741 -6.12 3.92 26.04
N ASN A 742 -6.08 4.60 24.89
CA ASN A 742 -4.84 4.96 24.20
C ASN A 742 -3.91 5.81 25.06
N TYR A 743 -4.43 6.85 25.74
CA TYR A 743 -3.63 7.66 26.65
C TYR A 743 -3.18 6.89 27.90
N LYS A 744 -3.97 5.91 28.36
CA LYS A 744 -3.58 5.02 29.45
C LYS A 744 -2.46 4.05 29.03
N HIS A 745 -2.55 3.51 27.82
CA HIS A 745 -1.55 2.64 27.22
C HIS A 745 -0.17 3.30 27.15
N VAL A 746 -0.10 4.57 26.72
CA VAL A 746 1.17 5.34 26.67
C VAL A 746 1.61 5.95 28.02
N GLY A 747 0.94 5.60 29.13
CA GLY A 747 1.30 6.08 30.45
C GLY A 747 1.06 7.57 30.70
N ALA A 748 0.13 8.21 29.98
CA ALA A 748 -0.18 9.63 30.18
C ALA A 748 -0.96 9.92 31.47
N TYR A 749 -1.72 8.94 31.98
CA TYR A 749 -2.43 9.05 33.25
C TYR A 749 -1.52 8.67 34.43
N THR A 750 -1.35 9.57 35.40
CA THR A 750 -0.71 9.25 36.68
C THR A 750 -1.60 8.29 37.47
N THR A 751 -1.06 7.17 37.94
CA THR A 751 -1.73 6.05 38.64
C THR A 751 -2.85 6.47 39.60
N SER A 752 -4.07 6.60 39.07
CA SER A 752 -5.33 6.59 39.82
C SER A 752 -5.99 5.25 39.51
N SER A 753 -6.29 4.47 40.54
CA SER A 753 -7.00 3.19 40.39
C SER A 753 -8.48 3.35 40.05
N ARG A 754 -8.98 4.59 39.95
CA ARG A 754 -10.41 4.88 39.70
C ARG A 754 -10.62 5.54 38.34
N PHE A 755 -11.56 5.00 37.58
CA PHE A 755 -12.02 5.60 36.33
C PHE A 755 -12.63 6.99 36.55
N PRO A 756 -12.48 7.91 35.57
CA PRO A 756 -13.24 9.16 35.56
C PRO A 756 -14.75 8.92 35.62
N ASN A 757 -15.49 9.82 36.27
CA ASN A 757 -16.94 9.68 36.45
C ASN A 757 -17.70 9.52 35.12
N TRP A 758 -17.29 10.24 34.07
CA TRP A 758 -17.92 10.13 32.74
C TRP A 758 -17.73 8.74 32.13
N LEU A 759 -16.57 8.11 32.35
CA LEU A 759 -16.26 6.79 31.82
C LEU A 759 -17.03 5.70 32.58
N SER A 760 -17.20 5.86 33.89
CA SER A 760 -18.10 5.00 34.68
C SER A 760 -19.54 5.08 34.16
N LYS A 761 -20.07 6.29 33.91
CA LYS A 761 -21.41 6.46 33.33
C LYS A 761 -21.54 5.82 31.95
N TRP A 762 -20.52 5.93 31.10
CA TRP A 762 -20.51 5.28 29.79
C TRP A 762 -20.57 3.76 29.91
N ARG A 763 -19.76 3.16 30.80
CA ARG A 763 -19.77 1.71 31.04
C ARG A 763 -21.13 1.22 31.54
N GLU A 764 -21.75 1.95 32.46
CA GLU A 764 -23.10 1.63 32.97
C GLU A 764 -24.17 1.77 31.88
N SER A 765 -24.06 2.79 31.04
CA SER A 765 -25.09 3.12 30.05
C SER A 765 -24.99 2.31 28.75
N TYR A 766 -23.79 1.86 28.37
CA TYR A 766 -23.53 1.27 27.05
C TYR A 766 -22.63 0.03 27.06
N GLY A 767 -21.84 -0.20 28.12
CA GLY A 767 -20.77 -1.21 28.14
C GLY A 767 -21.22 -2.66 27.93
N SER A 768 -22.51 -2.98 28.02
CA SER A 768 -23.06 -4.32 27.77
C SER A 768 -24.06 -4.38 26.61
N LYS A 769 -24.29 -3.27 25.89
CA LYS A 769 -25.32 -3.18 24.85
C LYS A 769 -24.88 -3.76 23.50
N GLU A 770 -23.58 -3.68 23.20
CA GLU A 770 -22.97 -4.17 21.97
C GLU A 770 -21.64 -4.85 22.28
N LYS A 771 -21.29 -5.88 21.52
CA LYS A 771 -20.05 -6.65 21.72
C LYS A 771 -18.80 -5.76 21.70
N ARG A 772 -18.70 -4.83 20.74
CA ARG A 772 -17.58 -3.89 20.66
C ARG A 772 -17.43 -2.99 21.90
N PHE A 773 -18.53 -2.69 22.62
CA PHE A 773 -18.49 -1.88 23.84
C PHE A 773 -18.10 -2.71 25.06
N SER A 774 -18.51 -3.98 25.12
CA SER A 774 -18.08 -4.90 26.19
C SER A 774 -16.60 -5.23 26.08
N ASP A 775 -16.10 -5.43 24.86
CA ASP A 775 -14.70 -5.73 24.59
C ASP A 775 -13.82 -4.55 25.01
N LEU A 776 -14.23 -3.31 24.68
CA LEU A 776 -13.51 -2.11 25.12
C LEU A 776 -13.56 -1.92 26.64
N ALA A 777 -14.72 -2.16 27.27
CA ALA A 777 -14.84 -2.05 28.72
C ALA A 777 -13.97 -3.08 29.47
N HIS A 778 -13.74 -4.26 28.85
CA HIS A 778 -12.82 -5.27 29.34
C HIS A 778 -11.37 -4.78 29.25
N ASP A 779 -10.94 -4.33 28.07
CA ASP A 779 -9.59 -3.79 27.85
C ASP A 779 -9.23 -2.67 28.82
N LEU A 780 -10.14 -1.72 29.04
CA LEU A 780 -9.96 -0.61 29.97
C LEU A 780 -9.80 -1.03 31.43
N THR A 781 -10.24 -2.24 31.78
CA THR A 781 -10.07 -2.83 33.12
C THR A 781 -8.74 -3.55 33.26
N LEU A 782 -8.15 -4.02 32.16
CA LEU A 782 -6.84 -4.67 32.13
C LEU A 782 -5.70 -3.66 32.21
N LEU A 783 -5.81 -2.56 31.45
CA LEU A 783 -4.96 -1.38 31.58
C LEU A 783 -5.19 -0.72 32.93
#